data_AF-A0A6L8HYA4-F1
#
_entry.id   AF-A0A6L8HYA4-F1
#
_cell.length_a   1.000
_cell.length_b   1.000
_cell.length_c   1.000
_cell.angle_alpha   90.00
_cell.angle_beta   90.00
_cell.angle_gamma   90.00
#
_symmetry.space_group_name_H-M   'P 1'
#
loop_
_entity.id
_entity.type
_entity.pdbx_description
1 polymer ?
#
loop_
_entity_poly.entity_id
_entity_poly.type
_entity_poly.pdbx_seq_one_letter_code
_entity_poly.pdbx_strand_id
1 'polypeptide(L)'
;MNENYAQQIIETFKGSSLERILVIDDAYDAPEFEFDAQFCGAILDKLTAEDLREQVPEQVLGEDALDDAIEALEGGDWQDDAISRAAAALFHVFIESRHGSVDPGGVFAATKGAALDALDPLLELLNRCSDDPKIEKVGKGTALDASKAFRPDLIFMDFFLSPPERITEQLTKGQADYDRASSIKVLESILKELADCVPAVVLMSSADVANRKDAYLKSVGDRVMALRSGFLLKSWVQGHGQDLTASGDAADVLMDTSGSFEFGRALETALKAWKVGAKEALEKLNSDLQEFDVKDFAYLLRFRLYDEGEPFADYLEWFLGESLRAIVDDKVDWENSEFPRLNDQALTGAIEGAHPFPSQRLAKFFHRLRFNSRETRPRGRFALGDVFVSPNHKRVRMVISPDCDLVPRNENPAAARIVTIGGSIRGLHEAHAWAGELIFHNSPRAIKWNNKDLMTHEFGDCSSLLVDGKPYEYFASLRQMPAQTIQKAVLADLSRVGLAVPPTVDFGAPVTVYLKKMDGHQAKPVKLEGLKEPRVQAFMPRGGKELKTRVLFTPKFYRDLRARLQGLSEDDLHSDDRDNWKDWLAQAEDVRATMLRKGLEAPGEGKHDVWISVGKPKKKSWLEIVIDTSEDALIQMHGTELY
;
A
#
# COMPACT_ATOMS: atom_id res chain seq x y z
N MET A 1 -10.07 21.65 18.59
CA MET A 1 -11.19 20.70 18.74
C MET A 1 -10.60 19.35 18.43
N ASN A 2 -10.48 18.45 19.40
CA ASN A 2 -10.14 17.06 19.09
C ASN A 2 -11.34 16.49 18.34
N GLU A 3 -11.13 15.99 17.13
CA GLU A 3 -12.18 15.33 16.36
C GLU A 3 -12.62 14.07 17.11
N ASN A 4 -13.93 13.89 17.26
CA ASN A 4 -14.53 12.72 17.87
C ASN A 4 -14.96 11.75 16.77
N TYR A 5 -14.41 10.54 16.80
CA TYR A 5 -14.64 9.51 15.79
C TYR A 5 -15.65 8.41 16.21
N ALA A 6 -16.24 8.50 17.41
CA ALA A 6 -17.11 7.44 17.94
C ALA A 6 -18.28 7.09 17.00
N GLN A 7 -18.93 8.09 16.40
CA GLN A 7 -20.05 7.88 15.48
C GLN A 7 -19.63 7.16 14.19
N GLN A 8 -18.45 7.49 13.65
CA GLN A 8 -17.94 6.84 12.43
C GLN A 8 -17.58 5.37 12.70
N ILE A 9 -16.98 5.08 13.86
CA ILE A 9 -16.70 3.70 14.30
C ILE A 9 -18.01 2.91 14.37
N ILE A 10 -19.05 3.47 15.00
CA ILE A 10 -20.37 2.83 15.11
C ILE A 10 -20.95 2.52 13.72
N GLU A 11 -20.89 3.47 12.79
CA GLU A 11 -21.40 3.29 11.41
C GLU A 11 -20.63 2.20 10.65
N THR A 12 -19.31 2.17 10.77
CA THR A 12 -18.47 1.13 10.13
C THR A 12 -18.76 -0.26 10.69
N PHE A 13 -18.91 -0.40 12.00
CA PHE A 13 -19.29 -1.68 12.60
C PHE A 13 -20.68 -2.14 12.15
N LYS A 14 -21.67 -1.23 12.06
CA LYS A 14 -23.01 -1.56 11.53
C LYS A 14 -22.99 -2.02 10.08
N GLY A 15 -22.05 -1.49 9.30
CA GLY A 15 -21.82 -1.90 7.90
C GLY A 15 -21.01 -3.19 7.76
N SER A 16 -20.37 -3.66 8.83
CA SER A 16 -19.57 -4.89 8.82
C SER A 16 -20.45 -6.13 9.03
N SER A 17 -19.91 -7.31 8.71
CA SER A 17 -20.54 -8.62 8.94
C SER A 17 -20.11 -9.27 10.26
N LEU A 18 -19.61 -8.48 11.22
CA LEU A 18 -19.22 -8.97 12.55
C LEU A 18 -20.47 -9.23 13.40
N GLU A 19 -20.62 -10.46 13.91
CA GLU A 19 -21.78 -10.87 14.71
C GLU A 19 -21.40 -11.19 16.17
N ARG A 20 -20.14 -11.53 16.44
CA ARG A 20 -19.74 -12.04 17.76
C ARG A 20 -18.40 -11.47 18.20
N ILE A 21 -18.44 -10.73 19.30
CA ILE A 21 -17.27 -10.07 19.88
C ILE A 21 -16.99 -10.65 21.27
N LEU A 22 -15.78 -11.14 21.49
CA LEU A 22 -15.34 -11.62 22.79
C LEU A 22 -14.33 -10.65 23.40
N VAL A 23 -14.56 -10.23 24.64
CA VAL A 23 -13.65 -9.37 25.41
C VAL A 23 -13.02 -10.21 26.52
N ILE A 24 -11.70 -10.36 26.46
CA ILE A 24 -10.90 -11.14 27.41
C ILE A 24 -10.03 -10.20 28.21
N ASP A 25 -10.28 -10.14 29.52
CA ASP A 25 -9.60 -9.22 30.44
C ASP A 25 -9.57 -9.82 31.85
N ASP A 26 -8.48 -9.60 32.60
CA ASP A 26 -8.36 -10.11 33.96
C ASP A 26 -9.25 -9.35 34.97
N ALA A 27 -9.85 -8.23 34.54
CA ALA A 27 -10.90 -7.53 35.28
C ALA A 27 -12.16 -8.39 35.50
N TYR A 28 -12.39 -9.41 34.66
CA TYR A 28 -13.53 -10.33 34.77
C TYR A 28 -13.23 -11.60 35.58
N ASP A 29 -11.98 -11.83 35.97
CA ASP A 29 -11.64 -12.91 36.90
C ASP A 29 -11.95 -12.46 38.33
N ALA A 30 -12.57 -13.35 39.12
CA ALA A 30 -12.79 -13.13 40.54
C ALA A 30 -11.46 -12.82 41.25
N PRO A 31 -11.38 -11.78 42.09
CA PRO A 31 -10.16 -11.50 42.84
C PRO A 31 -9.89 -12.63 43.83
N GLU A 32 -8.62 -12.81 44.19
CA GLU A 32 -8.30 -13.62 45.37
C GLU A 32 -8.83 -12.93 46.61
N PHE A 33 -9.63 -13.66 47.38
CA PHE A 33 -10.24 -13.18 48.60
C PHE A 33 -9.37 -13.55 49.80
N GLU A 34 -8.96 -12.56 50.59
CA GLU A 34 -8.47 -12.80 51.94
C GLU A 34 -9.69 -12.87 52.87
N PHE A 35 -10.12 -14.10 53.22
CA PHE A 35 -11.26 -14.35 54.12
C PHE A 35 -10.89 -14.06 55.58
N ASP A 36 -10.69 -12.77 55.89
CA ASP A 36 -10.50 -12.28 57.25
C ASP A 36 -11.84 -11.95 57.94
N ALA A 37 -11.76 -11.64 59.23
CA ALA A 37 -12.95 -11.33 60.04
C ALA A 37 -13.77 -10.16 59.48
N GLN A 38 -13.12 -9.19 58.85
CA GLN A 38 -13.74 -7.98 58.35
C GLN A 38 -14.48 -8.24 57.03
N PHE A 39 -13.84 -8.97 56.11
CA PHE A 39 -14.44 -9.32 54.82
C PHE A 39 -15.56 -10.37 55.00
N CYS A 40 -15.34 -11.40 55.82
CA CYS A 40 -16.37 -12.40 56.14
C CYS A 40 -17.58 -11.75 56.84
N GLY A 41 -17.36 -10.81 57.77
CA GLY A 41 -18.45 -10.04 58.37
C GLY A 41 -19.23 -9.23 57.33
N ALA A 42 -18.53 -8.58 56.41
CA ALA A 42 -19.16 -7.83 55.33
C ALA A 42 -19.94 -8.74 54.34
N ILE A 43 -19.46 -9.95 54.07
CA ILE A 43 -20.20 -10.94 53.26
C ILE A 43 -21.48 -11.34 53.99
N LEU A 44 -21.39 -11.67 55.29
CA LEU A 44 -22.56 -12.06 56.09
C LEU A 44 -23.63 -10.96 56.10
N ASP A 45 -23.21 -9.71 56.28
CA ASP A 45 -24.09 -8.53 56.23
C ASP A 45 -24.81 -8.41 54.87
N LYS A 46 -24.17 -8.82 53.77
CA LYS A 46 -24.80 -8.83 52.44
C LYS A 46 -25.72 -10.02 52.24
N LEU A 47 -25.28 -11.22 52.59
CA LEU A 47 -26.07 -12.45 52.42
C LEU A 47 -27.36 -12.46 53.24
N THR A 48 -27.36 -11.77 54.39
CA THR A 48 -28.52 -11.62 55.28
C THR A 48 -29.42 -10.42 54.93
N ALA A 49 -29.05 -9.59 53.95
CA ALA A 49 -29.86 -8.45 53.53
C ALA A 49 -31.13 -8.91 52.79
N GLU A 50 -32.29 -8.38 53.19
CA GLU A 50 -33.60 -8.78 52.63
C GLU A 50 -33.71 -8.54 51.11
N ASP A 51 -32.97 -7.56 50.57
CA ASP A 51 -33.00 -7.14 49.18
C ASP A 51 -32.01 -7.89 48.27
N LEU A 52 -31.08 -8.69 48.82
CA LEU A 52 -30.10 -9.43 48.02
C LEU A 52 -30.79 -10.47 47.11
N ARG A 53 -31.87 -11.08 47.61
CA ARG A 53 -32.64 -12.11 46.89
C ARG A 53 -33.33 -11.58 45.63
N GLU A 54 -33.60 -10.27 45.58
CA GLU A 54 -34.14 -9.63 44.37
C GLU A 54 -33.03 -9.29 43.35
N GLN A 55 -31.77 -9.27 43.79
CA GLN A 55 -30.63 -8.78 43.01
C GLN A 55 -29.72 -9.90 42.49
N VAL A 56 -29.68 -11.05 43.18
CA VAL A 56 -28.89 -12.23 42.77
C VAL A 56 -29.84 -13.29 42.22
N PRO A 57 -29.76 -13.64 40.92
CA PRO A 57 -30.60 -14.69 40.35
C PRO A 57 -30.33 -16.06 41.01
N GLU A 58 -31.37 -16.85 41.23
CA GLU A 58 -31.29 -18.20 41.79
C GLU A 58 -30.36 -19.13 40.98
N GLN A 59 -30.19 -18.86 39.67
CA GLN A 59 -29.24 -19.60 38.82
C GLN A 59 -27.77 -19.29 39.12
N VAL A 60 -27.47 -18.15 39.74
CA VAL A 60 -26.12 -17.70 40.08
C VAL A 60 -25.74 -18.11 41.50
N LEU A 61 -26.69 -18.05 42.44
CA LEU A 61 -26.54 -18.52 43.81
C LEU A 61 -27.84 -19.18 44.27
N GLY A 62 -27.84 -20.51 44.40
CA GLY A 62 -29.01 -21.28 44.84
C GLY A 62 -29.29 -21.12 46.34
N GLU A 63 -30.54 -21.35 46.77
CA GLU A 63 -30.96 -21.19 48.18
C GLU A 63 -30.10 -22.04 49.14
N ASP A 64 -29.87 -23.30 48.82
CA ASP A 64 -29.03 -24.19 49.64
C ASP A 64 -27.60 -23.66 49.79
N ALA A 65 -27.02 -23.10 48.72
CA ALA A 65 -25.65 -22.58 48.75
C ALA A 65 -25.54 -21.24 49.51
N LEU A 66 -26.62 -20.47 49.55
CA LEU A 66 -26.72 -19.24 50.33
C LEU A 66 -26.85 -19.55 51.82
N ASP A 67 -27.72 -20.50 52.19
CA ASP A 67 -27.90 -20.93 53.58
C ASP A 67 -26.63 -21.60 54.13
N ASP A 68 -25.98 -22.47 53.35
CA ASP A 68 -24.68 -23.08 53.70
C ASP A 68 -23.59 -22.02 53.97
N ALA A 69 -23.53 -20.98 53.14
CA ALA A 69 -22.56 -19.90 53.30
C ALA A 69 -22.83 -19.04 54.55
N ILE A 70 -24.11 -18.79 54.86
CA ILE A 70 -24.50 -18.07 56.09
C ILE A 70 -24.15 -18.91 57.33
N GLU A 71 -24.47 -20.20 57.33
CA GLU A 71 -24.16 -21.09 58.45
C GLU A 71 -22.64 -21.17 58.71
N ALA A 72 -21.84 -21.28 57.64
CA ALA A 72 -20.38 -21.28 57.74
C ALA A 72 -19.82 -19.95 58.29
N LEU A 73 -20.36 -18.81 57.85
CA LEU A 73 -19.96 -17.48 58.32
C LEU A 73 -20.33 -17.24 59.80
N GLU A 74 -21.53 -17.64 60.22
CA GLU A 74 -21.97 -17.56 61.62
C GLU A 74 -21.20 -18.51 62.53
N GLY A 75 -20.87 -19.71 62.01
CA GLY A 75 -20.06 -20.71 62.70
C GLY A 75 -18.57 -20.37 62.80
N GLY A 76 -18.11 -19.34 62.07
CA GLY A 76 -16.71 -18.91 62.05
C GLY A 76 -15.78 -19.78 61.21
N ASP A 77 -16.33 -20.62 60.32
CA ASP A 77 -15.54 -21.45 59.40
C ASP A 77 -15.25 -20.68 58.11
N TRP A 78 -14.35 -19.70 58.20
CA TRP A 78 -14.04 -18.78 57.10
C TRP A 78 -13.32 -19.42 55.91
N GLN A 79 -12.99 -20.70 56.00
CA GLN A 79 -12.35 -21.45 54.91
C GLN A 79 -13.32 -22.36 54.16
N ASP A 80 -14.61 -22.32 54.49
CA ASP A 80 -15.61 -23.15 53.82
C ASP A 80 -15.77 -22.75 52.33
N ASP A 81 -15.83 -23.77 51.45
CA ASP A 81 -16.00 -23.61 50.01
C ASP A 81 -17.32 -22.90 49.64
N ALA A 82 -18.35 -22.96 50.49
CA ALA A 82 -19.61 -22.25 50.33
C ALA A 82 -19.41 -20.72 50.36
N ILE A 83 -18.54 -20.22 51.25
CA ILE A 83 -18.22 -18.79 51.36
C ILE A 83 -17.50 -18.32 50.09
N SER A 84 -16.55 -19.11 49.59
CA SER A 84 -15.83 -18.82 48.34
C SER A 84 -16.77 -18.80 47.13
N ARG A 85 -17.72 -19.73 47.06
CA ARG A 85 -18.75 -19.77 46.01
C ARG A 85 -19.69 -18.56 46.09
N ALA A 86 -20.14 -18.20 47.29
CA ALA A 86 -20.98 -17.03 47.50
C ALA A 86 -20.26 -15.72 47.12
N ALA A 87 -18.99 -15.56 47.51
CA ALA A 87 -18.19 -14.39 47.13
C ALA A 87 -17.98 -14.29 45.61
N ALA A 88 -17.72 -15.42 44.93
CA ALA A 88 -17.61 -15.46 43.47
C ALA A 88 -18.94 -15.14 42.76
N ALA A 89 -20.07 -15.62 43.29
CA ALA A 89 -21.40 -15.32 42.79
C ALA A 89 -21.74 -13.83 42.94
N LEU A 90 -21.49 -13.24 44.12
CA LEU A 90 -21.65 -11.80 44.35
C LEU A 90 -20.78 -10.98 43.39
N PHE A 91 -19.53 -11.40 43.17
CA PHE A 91 -18.64 -10.74 42.22
C PHE A 91 -19.16 -10.81 40.78
N HIS A 92 -19.73 -11.95 40.36
CA HIS A 92 -20.36 -12.07 39.05
C HIS A 92 -21.51 -11.06 38.88
N VAL A 93 -22.36 -10.90 39.89
CA VAL A 93 -23.45 -9.91 39.88
C VAL A 93 -22.91 -8.47 39.94
N PHE A 94 -21.81 -8.25 40.65
CA PHE A 94 -21.14 -6.95 40.70
C PHE A 94 -20.55 -6.53 39.33
N ILE A 95 -20.01 -7.47 38.55
CA ILE A 95 -19.52 -7.18 37.19
C ILE A 95 -20.64 -6.61 36.30
N GLU A 96 -21.87 -7.11 36.46
CA GLU A 96 -23.01 -6.69 35.65
C GLU A 96 -23.68 -5.42 36.17
N SER A 97 -23.88 -5.33 37.49
CA SER A 97 -24.68 -4.25 38.11
C SER A 97 -23.85 -3.04 38.57
N ARG A 98 -22.58 -3.22 38.91
CA ARG A 98 -21.72 -2.21 39.57
C ARG A 98 -22.30 -1.66 40.90
N HIS A 99 -23.29 -2.33 41.48
CA HIS A 99 -23.97 -1.83 42.68
C HIS A 99 -23.21 -2.19 43.96
N GLY A 100 -23.08 -1.24 44.88
CA GLY A 100 -22.50 -1.47 46.21
C GLY A 100 -23.33 -2.39 47.12
N SER A 101 -24.54 -2.75 46.73
CA SER A 101 -25.36 -3.73 47.43
C SER A 101 -24.75 -5.14 47.35
N VAL A 102 -24.08 -5.47 46.23
CA VAL A 102 -23.42 -6.75 45.99
C VAL A 102 -21.89 -6.69 46.14
N ASP A 103 -21.36 -5.60 46.74
CA ASP A 103 -19.93 -5.41 47.02
C ASP A 103 -19.65 -5.46 48.54
N PRO A 104 -19.29 -6.63 49.09
CA PRO A 104 -18.98 -6.78 50.51
C PRO A 104 -17.80 -5.89 50.91
N GLY A 105 -18.06 -4.89 51.76
CA GLY A 105 -17.04 -3.99 52.29
C GLY A 105 -16.38 -3.06 51.26
N GLY A 106 -16.90 -2.99 50.02
CA GLY A 106 -16.29 -2.20 48.95
C GLY A 106 -15.03 -2.84 48.33
N VAL A 107 -14.79 -4.12 48.60
CA VAL A 107 -13.57 -4.83 48.19
C VAL A 107 -13.53 -5.03 46.68
N PHE A 108 -14.66 -5.26 46.03
CA PHE A 108 -14.69 -5.48 44.58
C PHE A 108 -14.37 -4.19 43.83
N ALA A 109 -14.99 -3.07 44.22
CA ALA A 109 -14.69 -1.76 43.66
C ALA A 109 -13.22 -1.35 43.92
N ALA A 110 -12.70 -1.60 45.13
CA ALA A 110 -11.32 -1.26 45.47
C ALA A 110 -10.29 -2.06 44.65
N THR A 111 -10.55 -3.34 44.41
CA THR A 111 -9.58 -4.24 43.77
C THR A 111 -9.68 -4.24 42.24
N LYS A 112 -10.89 -4.19 41.67
CA LYS A 112 -11.13 -4.34 40.23
C LYS A 112 -11.78 -3.12 39.56
N GLY A 113 -12.33 -2.17 40.35
CA GLY A 113 -13.09 -1.03 39.84
C GLY A 113 -12.33 -0.21 38.80
N ALA A 114 -11.08 0.17 39.08
CA ALA A 114 -10.30 0.97 38.13
C ALA A 114 -10.02 0.27 36.78
N ALA A 115 -9.86 -1.06 36.78
CA ALA A 115 -9.65 -1.84 35.56
C ALA A 115 -10.96 -1.95 34.75
N LEU A 116 -12.07 -2.12 35.45
CA LEU A 116 -13.42 -2.15 34.90
C LEU A 116 -13.83 -0.78 34.31
N ASP A 117 -13.60 0.31 35.05
CA ASP A 117 -13.85 1.68 34.59
C ASP A 117 -13.06 2.03 33.32
N ALA A 118 -11.86 1.47 33.16
CA ALA A 118 -11.04 1.65 31.96
C ALA A 118 -11.60 0.89 30.73
N LEU A 119 -12.44 -0.12 30.91
CA LEU A 119 -13.07 -0.91 29.85
C LEU A 119 -14.46 -0.40 29.49
N ASP A 120 -15.19 0.17 30.46
CA ASP A 120 -16.60 0.55 30.29
C ASP A 120 -16.84 1.48 29.08
N PRO A 121 -16.00 2.50 28.77
CA PRO A 121 -16.16 3.30 27.56
C PRO A 121 -16.06 2.49 26.26
N LEU A 122 -15.14 1.51 26.20
CA LEU A 122 -15.01 0.63 25.04
C LEU A 122 -16.23 -0.30 24.92
N LEU A 123 -16.69 -0.89 26.01
CA LEU A 123 -17.88 -1.72 26.01
C LEU A 123 -19.12 -0.94 25.60
N GLU A 124 -19.27 0.30 26.10
CA GLU A 124 -20.37 1.17 25.73
C GLU A 124 -20.33 1.54 24.24
N LEU A 125 -19.14 1.78 23.68
CA LEU A 125 -18.96 1.98 22.25
C LEU A 125 -19.41 0.74 21.46
N LEU A 126 -18.92 -0.45 21.84
CA LEU A 126 -19.25 -1.71 21.17
C LEU A 126 -20.75 -2.05 21.26
N ASN A 127 -21.39 -1.79 22.40
CA ASN A 127 -22.84 -1.99 22.57
C ASN A 127 -23.68 -1.06 21.68
N ARG A 128 -23.14 0.11 21.27
CA ARG A 128 -23.82 1.01 20.31
C ARG A 128 -23.60 0.62 18.86
N CYS A 129 -22.57 -0.18 18.59
CA CYS A 129 -22.20 -0.60 17.26
C CYS A 129 -23.25 -1.50 16.61
N SER A 130 -24.14 -2.19 17.33
CA SER A 130 -25.34 -2.86 16.77
C SER A 130 -26.17 -3.52 17.88
N ASP A 131 -27.44 -3.84 17.60
CA ASP A 131 -28.28 -4.67 18.48
C ASP A 131 -27.84 -6.16 18.51
N ASP A 132 -26.94 -6.52 17.58
CA ASP A 132 -26.59 -7.89 17.17
C ASP A 132 -25.10 -8.02 16.78
N PRO A 133 -24.16 -7.45 17.58
CA PRO A 133 -23.08 -8.31 18.00
C PRO A 133 -23.32 -8.70 19.44
N LYS A 134 -23.42 -10.00 19.65
CA LYS A 134 -23.33 -10.51 21.01
C LYS A 134 -21.94 -10.17 21.53
N ILE A 135 -21.88 -9.52 22.68
CA ILE A 135 -20.64 -9.20 23.36
C ILE A 135 -20.57 -10.10 24.57
N GLU A 136 -19.62 -11.03 24.56
CA GLU A 136 -19.32 -11.88 25.71
C GLU A 136 -18.05 -11.37 26.41
N LYS A 137 -18.09 -11.31 27.74
CA LYS A 137 -17.01 -10.77 28.58
C LYS A 137 -16.51 -11.90 29.46
N VAL A 138 -15.22 -12.21 29.40
CA VAL A 138 -14.66 -13.36 30.12
C VAL A 138 -13.30 -13.06 30.70
N GLY A 139 -13.03 -13.71 31.83
CA GLY A 139 -11.71 -13.72 32.44
C GLY A 139 -10.79 -14.76 31.79
N LYS A 140 -9.53 -14.76 32.22
CA LYS A 140 -8.51 -15.71 31.78
C LYS A 140 -8.94 -17.17 31.97
N GLY A 141 -9.60 -17.48 33.09
CA GLY A 141 -9.95 -18.85 33.48
C GLY A 141 -11.00 -19.51 32.58
N THR A 142 -11.95 -18.71 32.07
CA THR A 142 -13.09 -19.20 31.26
C THR A 142 -12.96 -18.89 29.77
N ALA A 143 -11.97 -18.10 29.38
CA ALA A 143 -11.80 -17.62 28.01
C ALA A 143 -11.80 -18.72 26.94
N LEU A 144 -11.18 -19.88 27.22
CA LEU A 144 -11.09 -20.96 26.24
C LEU A 144 -12.45 -21.62 25.98
N ASP A 145 -13.19 -21.94 27.03
CA ASP A 145 -14.48 -22.62 26.91
C ASP A 145 -15.56 -21.69 26.36
N ALA A 146 -15.55 -20.43 26.79
CA ALA A 146 -16.35 -19.38 26.19
C ALA A 146 -16.06 -19.22 24.70
N SER A 147 -14.78 -19.16 24.31
CA SER A 147 -14.40 -19.07 22.89
C SER A 147 -14.90 -20.25 22.05
N LYS A 148 -14.93 -21.46 22.60
CA LYS A 148 -15.45 -22.66 21.91
C LYS A 148 -16.96 -22.60 21.72
N ALA A 149 -17.69 -22.21 22.76
CA ALA A 149 -19.14 -22.12 22.72
C ALA A 149 -19.62 -20.96 21.84
N PHE A 150 -19.01 -19.79 22.04
CA PHE A 150 -19.37 -18.54 21.40
C PHE A 150 -18.87 -18.44 19.96
N ARG A 151 -17.66 -18.97 19.69
CA ARG A 151 -16.95 -18.90 18.41
C ARG A 151 -16.85 -17.46 17.87
N PRO A 152 -16.13 -16.55 18.54
CA PRO A 152 -16.09 -15.14 18.17
C PRO A 152 -15.55 -14.87 16.76
N ASP A 153 -15.99 -13.78 16.16
CA ASP A 153 -15.44 -13.24 14.90
C ASP A 153 -14.30 -12.25 15.18
N LEU A 154 -14.38 -11.56 16.33
CA LEU A 154 -13.41 -10.58 16.82
C LEU A 154 -13.14 -10.80 18.31
N ILE A 155 -11.86 -10.82 18.71
CA ILE A 155 -11.41 -10.90 20.09
C ILE A 155 -10.70 -9.60 20.48
N PHE A 156 -11.17 -8.96 21.55
CA PHE A 156 -10.40 -7.99 22.30
C PHE A 156 -9.66 -8.71 23.41
N MET A 157 -8.32 -8.68 23.38
CA MET A 157 -7.47 -9.43 24.30
C MET A 157 -6.59 -8.46 25.09
N ASP A 158 -6.66 -8.48 26.42
CA ASP A 158 -5.70 -7.71 27.22
C ASP A 158 -4.26 -8.23 26.98
N PHE A 159 -3.36 -7.29 26.75
CA PHE A 159 -1.95 -7.55 26.51
C PHE A 159 -1.27 -8.17 27.75
N PHE A 160 -1.75 -7.84 28.94
CA PHE A 160 -1.30 -8.40 30.21
C PHE A 160 -2.47 -9.13 30.87
N LEU A 161 -2.38 -10.45 31.00
CA LEU A 161 -3.35 -11.24 31.79
C LEU A 161 -2.66 -11.75 33.04
N SER A 162 -2.95 -11.11 34.17
CA SER A 162 -2.37 -11.48 35.46
C SER A 162 -2.87 -12.85 35.94
N PRO A 163 -2.09 -13.62 36.71
CA PRO A 163 -2.66 -14.57 37.64
C PRO A 163 -3.36 -13.80 38.78
N PRO A 164 -4.35 -14.38 39.46
CA PRO A 164 -5.06 -13.71 40.56
C PRO A 164 -4.15 -13.31 41.75
N GLU A 165 -2.92 -13.79 41.81
CA GLU A 165 -1.94 -13.48 42.85
C GLU A 165 -1.32 -12.06 42.67
N ARG A 166 -1.88 -11.08 43.40
CA ARG A 166 -1.26 -9.80 43.87
C ARG A 166 -1.38 -8.57 42.95
N ILE A 167 -2.38 -7.73 43.22
CA ILE A 167 -2.74 -6.51 42.46
C ILE A 167 -2.08 -5.21 43.02
N THR A 168 -1.30 -5.24 44.10
CA THR A 168 -1.06 -4.01 44.88
C THR A 168 0.24 -3.22 44.63
N GLU A 169 1.13 -3.57 43.68
CA GLU A 169 2.32 -2.74 43.40
C GLU A 169 2.63 -2.61 41.90
N GLN A 170 3.24 -1.47 41.51
CA GLN A 170 3.70 -1.21 40.14
C GLN A 170 4.40 -2.45 39.56
N LEU A 171 3.87 -2.98 38.44
CA LEU A 171 4.38 -4.17 37.77
C LEU A 171 5.91 -4.09 37.62
N THR A 172 6.62 -4.94 38.36
CA THR A 172 8.05 -5.14 38.09
C THR A 172 8.21 -5.69 36.66
N LYS A 173 9.35 -5.42 36.02
CA LYS A 173 9.61 -5.88 34.65
C LYS A 173 9.41 -7.40 34.47
N GLY A 174 9.69 -8.20 35.51
CA GLY A 174 9.47 -9.64 35.52
C GLY A 174 8.00 -10.04 35.53
N GLN A 175 7.16 -9.32 36.27
CA GLN A 175 5.71 -9.57 36.35
C GLN A 175 5.03 -9.25 35.01
N ALA A 176 5.33 -8.09 34.42
CA ALA A 176 4.79 -7.72 33.12
C ALA A 176 5.16 -8.72 32.00
N ASP A 177 6.35 -9.33 32.07
CA ASP A 177 6.73 -10.38 31.12
C ASP A 177 6.00 -11.71 31.37
N TYR A 178 5.69 -12.04 32.64
CA TYR A 178 4.86 -13.20 33.01
C TYR A 178 3.41 -13.02 32.53
N ASP A 179 2.78 -11.88 32.82
CA ASP A 179 1.37 -11.61 32.47
C ASP A 179 1.18 -11.57 30.95
N ARG A 180 2.17 -11.04 30.23
CA ARG A 180 2.21 -11.11 28.77
C ARG A 180 2.31 -12.56 28.28
N ALA A 181 3.17 -13.38 28.88
CA ALA A 181 3.32 -14.78 28.49
C ALA A 181 2.04 -15.59 28.78
N SER A 182 1.33 -15.25 29.86
CA SER A 182 0.01 -15.77 30.21
C SER A 182 -1.03 -15.41 29.14
N SER A 183 -1.11 -14.14 28.76
CA SER A 183 -1.98 -13.66 27.67
C SER A 183 -1.70 -14.38 26.34
N ILE A 184 -0.43 -14.54 25.96
CA ILE A 184 -0.01 -15.28 24.75
C ILE A 184 -0.51 -16.72 24.77
N LYS A 185 -0.37 -17.44 25.90
CA LYS A 185 -0.79 -18.84 26.02
C LYS A 185 -2.30 -19.02 25.88
N VAL A 186 -3.09 -18.10 26.46
CA VAL A 186 -4.55 -18.12 26.33
C VAL A 186 -4.94 -17.92 24.88
N LEU A 187 -4.40 -16.89 24.22
CA LEU A 187 -4.69 -16.64 22.82
C LEU A 187 -4.26 -17.79 21.91
N GLU A 188 -3.07 -18.35 22.10
CA GLU A 188 -2.57 -19.49 21.34
C GLU A 188 -3.52 -20.70 21.45
N SER A 189 -4.02 -20.97 22.66
CA SER A 189 -4.96 -22.05 22.92
C SER A 189 -6.30 -21.83 22.21
N ILE A 190 -6.86 -20.62 22.31
CA ILE A 190 -8.11 -20.26 21.63
C ILE A 190 -7.97 -20.42 20.11
N LEU A 191 -6.90 -19.88 19.53
CA LEU A 191 -6.66 -19.96 18.09
C LEU A 191 -6.37 -21.38 17.60
N LYS A 192 -5.90 -22.27 18.48
CA LYS A 192 -5.73 -23.69 18.17
C LYS A 192 -7.07 -24.39 18.01
N GLU A 193 -7.97 -24.12 18.94
CA GLU A 193 -9.31 -24.70 18.94
C GLU A 193 -10.17 -24.12 17.81
N LEU A 194 -10.01 -22.84 17.48
CA LEU A 194 -10.73 -22.14 16.41
C LEU A 194 -9.99 -22.15 15.05
N ALA A 195 -9.23 -23.21 14.74
CA ALA A 195 -8.39 -23.26 13.54
C ALA A 195 -9.18 -23.12 12.22
N ASP A 196 -10.44 -23.54 12.20
CA ASP A 196 -11.36 -23.46 11.07
C ASP A 196 -12.06 -22.10 10.93
N CYS A 197 -12.14 -21.33 12.02
CA CYS A 197 -12.75 -20.01 12.05
C CYS A 197 -11.91 -19.06 12.91
N VAL A 198 -10.77 -18.64 12.36
CA VAL A 198 -9.84 -17.78 13.10
C VAL A 198 -10.46 -16.38 13.29
N PRO A 199 -10.58 -15.86 14.52
CA PRO A 199 -11.07 -14.50 14.76
C PRO A 199 -10.03 -13.43 14.42
N ALA A 200 -10.50 -12.21 14.17
CA ALA A 200 -9.63 -11.03 14.23
C ALA A 200 -9.25 -10.74 15.69
N VAL A 201 -8.09 -10.13 15.94
CA VAL A 201 -7.56 -9.91 17.29
C VAL A 201 -7.14 -8.45 17.50
N VAL A 202 -7.84 -7.73 18.37
CA VAL A 202 -7.42 -6.42 18.86
C VAL A 202 -6.77 -6.61 20.22
N LEU A 203 -5.46 -6.41 20.29
CA LEU A 203 -4.78 -6.37 21.59
C LEU A 203 -5.12 -5.05 22.26
N MET A 204 -5.55 -5.08 23.51
CA MET A 204 -5.85 -3.89 24.30
C MET A 204 -4.93 -3.78 25.51
N SER A 205 -4.67 -2.56 25.97
CA SER A 205 -3.82 -2.32 27.14
C SER A 205 -4.07 -0.93 27.71
N SER A 206 -3.90 -0.76 29.01
CA SER A 206 -3.85 0.57 29.65
C SER A 206 -2.49 1.26 29.48
N ALA A 207 -1.43 0.49 29.18
CA ALA A 207 -0.08 0.99 28.89
C ALA A 207 0.20 1.03 27.39
N ASP A 208 0.93 2.05 26.93
CA ASP A 208 1.36 2.14 25.53
C ASP A 208 2.48 1.13 25.22
N VAL A 209 2.05 -0.02 24.71
CA VAL A 209 2.92 -1.13 24.29
C VAL A 209 2.71 -1.48 22.83
N ALA A 210 2.22 -0.52 22.03
CA ALA A 210 1.90 -0.73 20.61
C ALA A 210 3.10 -1.27 19.81
N ASN A 211 4.31 -0.79 20.12
CA ASN A 211 5.57 -1.25 19.51
C ASN A 211 5.93 -2.73 19.80
N ARG A 212 5.28 -3.38 20.79
CA ARG A 212 5.48 -4.80 21.14
C ARG A 212 4.44 -5.72 20.49
N LYS A 213 3.40 -5.20 19.82
CA LYS A 213 2.34 -5.98 19.17
C LYS A 213 2.88 -7.05 18.20
N ASP A 214 3.75 -6.67 17.27
CA ASP A 214 4.32 -7.59 16.27
C ASP A 214 5.08 -8.76 16.92
N ALA A 215 5.81 -8.48 18.01
CA ALA A 215 6.54 -9.50 18.76
C ALA A 215 5.60 -10.42 19.56
N TYR A 216 4.53 -9.87 20.12
CA TYR A 216 3.46 -10.62 20.77
C TYR A 216 2.82 -11.60 19.78
N LEU A 217 2.32 -11.11 18.65
CA LEU A 217 1.63 -11.95 17.65
C LEU A 217 2.54 -13.04 17.08
N LYS A 218 3.82 -12.72 16.85
CA LYS A 218 4.81 -13.72 16.43
C LYS A 218 5.00 -14.87 17.45
N SER A 219 4.82 -14.58 18.74
CA SER A 219 4.94 -15.57 19.81
C SER A 219 3.72 -16.49 19.91
N VAL A 220 2.55 -16.00 19.48
CA VAL A 220 1.29 -16.77 19.39
C VAL A 220 1.32 -17.75 18.21
N GLY A 221 2.07 -17.43 17.15
CA GLY A 221 2.31 -18.31 16.01
C GLY A 221 1.88 -17.71 14.67
N ASP A 222 1.75 -18.55 13.65
CA ASP A 222 1.42 -18.16 12.27
C ASP A 222 -0.10 -18.12 11.99
N ARG A 223 -0.92 -18.15 13.04
CA ARG A 223 -2.38 -18.23 12.96
C ARG A 223 -3.08 -16.88 12.85
N VAL A 224 -2.50 -15.81 13.41
CA VAL A 224 -3.05 -14.45 13.27
C VAL A 224 -2.22 -13.69 12.26
N MET A 225 -2.84 -13.33 11.14
CA MET A 225 -2.20 -12.46 10.17
C MET A 225 -2.26 -11.01 10.65
N ALA A 226 -1.19 -10.25 10.42
CA ALA A 226 -1.14 -8.84 10.80
C ALA A 226 -2.36 -8.04 10.28
N LEU A 227 -2.87 -8.40 9.09
CA LEU A 227 -4.04 -7.80 8.46
C LEU A 227 -5.35 -7.97 9.24
N ARG A 228 -5.43 -8.92 10.19
CA ARG A 228 -6.60 -9.16 11.05
C ARG A 228 -6.31 -8.87 12.51
N SER A 229 -5.39 -7.94 12.77
CA SER A 229 -5.03 -7.59 14.13
C SER A 229 -4.84 -6.11 14.34
N GLY A 230 -5.24 -5.63 15.51
CA GLY A 230 -5.13 -4.24 15.96
C GLY A 230 -4.38 -4.12 17.29
N PHE A 231 -3.99 -2.90 17.65
CA PHE A 231 -3.63 -2.57 19.03
C PHE A 231 -4.42 -1.35 19.45
N LEU A 232 -5.14 -1.43 20.56
CA LEU A 232 -5.98 -0.37 21.09
C LEU A 232 -5.49 0.02 22.49
N LEU A 233 -5.14 1.29 22.68
CA LEU A 233 -4.97 1.81 24.04
C LEU A 233 -6.36 2.06 24.64
N LYS A 234 -6.64 1.49 25.83
CA LYS A 234 -7.97 1.61 26.48
C LYS A 234 -8.37 3.08 26.67
N SER A 235 -7.40 3.96 26.94
CA SER A 235 -7.64 5.40 27.10
C SER A 235 -7.94 6.16 25.80
N TRP A 236 -7.91 5.52 24.63
CA TRP A 236 -8.33 6.15 23.38
C TRP A 236 -9.84 6.25 23.22
N VAL A 237 -10.61 5.49 24.01
CA VAL A 237 -12.07 5.60 24.10
C VAL A 237 -12.40 6.08 25.51
N GLN A 238 -13.15 7.19 25.62
CA GLN A 238 -13.42 7.84 26.90
C GLN A 238 -14.84 8.39 26.95
N GLY A 239 -15.33 8.60 28.18
CA GLY A 239 -16.66 9.16 28.44
C GLY A 239 -17.75 8.09 28.44
N HIS A 240 -18.96 8.54 28.73
CA HIS A 240 -20.16 7.71 28.82
C HIS A 240 -21.35 8.43 28.21
N GLY A 241 -22.39 7.70 27.83
CA GLY A 241 -23.61 8.31 27.34
C GLY A 241 -23.36 9.18 26.10
N GLN A 242 -24.00 10.34 26.03
CA GLN A 242 -23.85 11.24 24.88
C GLN A 242 -22.44 11.86 24.76
N ASP A 243 -21.62 11.76 25.80
CA ASP A 243 -20.25 12.31 25.85
C ASP A 243 -19.17 11.29 25.45
N LEU A 244 -19.56 10.13 24.92
CA LEU A 244 -18.63 9.12 24.44
C LEU A 244 -17.76 9.68 23.29
N THR A 245 -16.45 9.60 23.47
CA THR A 245 -15.46 10.06 22.50
C THR A 245 -14.46 8.97 22.16
N ALA A 246 -14.02 8.95 20.90
CA ALA A 246 -12.94 8.09 20.43
C ALA A 246 -11.89 8.93 19.69
N SER A 247 -10.61 8.62 19.93
CA SER A 247 -9.49 9.25 19.22
C SER A 247 -9.40 8.77 17.77
N GLY A 248 -8.63 9.50 16.94
CA GLY A 248 -8.32 9.07 15.57
C GLY A 248 -7.57 7.73 15.53
N ASP A 249 -6.64 7.50 16.45
CA ASP A 249 -5.91 6.21 16.50
C ASP A 249 -6.84 5.02 16.83
N ALA A 250 -7.84 5.22 17.70
CA ALA A 250 -8.87 4.20 17.93
C ALA A 250 -9.73 4.00 16.69
N ALA A 251 -10.07 5.06 15.97
CA ALA A 251 -10.82 4.98 14.72
C ALA A 251 -10.08 4.15 13.68
N ASP A 252 -8.80 4.44 13.43
CA ASP A 252 -7.96 3.69 12.50
C ASP A 252 -7.99 2.19 12.82
N VAL A 253 -7.75 1.82 14.10
CA VAL A 253 -7.68 0.42 14.50
C VAL A 253 -9.03 -0.30 14.41
N LEU A 254 -10.09 0.33 14.94
CA LEU A 254 -11.41 -0.27 15.04
C LEU A 254 -12.11 -0.32 13.68
N MET A 255 -12.00 0.74 12.87
CA MET A 255 -12.53 0.78 11.51
C MET A 255 -11.74 -0.12 10.57
N ASP A 256 -10.40 -0.16 10.63
CA ASP A 256 -9.62 -1.08 9.81
C ASP A 256 -9.98 -2.54 10.16
N THR A 257 -10.10 -2.88 11.44
CA THR A 257 -10.37 -4.28 11.83
C THR A 257 -11.79 -4.71 11.49
N SER A 258 -12.79 -3.82 11.66
CA SER A 258 -14.20 -4.14 11.36
C SER A 258 -14.55 -3.99 9.87
N GLY A 259 -14.15 -2.88 9.25
CA GLY A 259 -14.40 -2.59 7.84
C GLY A 259 -13.67 -3.53 6.89
N SER A 260 -12.46 -3.97 7.24
CA SER A 260 -11.71 -4.93 6.42
C SER A 260 -12.01 -6.40 6.75
N PHE A 261 -12.95 -6.70 7.64
CA PHE A 261 -13.17 -8.05 8.16
C PHE A 261 -13.38 -9.11 7.05
N GLU A 262 -14.30 -8.87 6.13
CA GLU A 262 -14.60 -9.79 5.02
C GLU A 262 -13.42 -9.96 4.07
N PHE A 263 -12.77 -8.85 3.70
CA PHE A 263 -11.58 -8.87 2.87
C PHE A 263 -10.45 -9.65 3.54
N GLY A 264 -10.22 -9.41 4.83
CA GLY A 264 -9.20 -10.07 5.60
C GLY A 264 -9.44 -11.57 5.75
N ARG A 265 -10.70 -11.99 5.94
CA ARG A 265 -11.10 -13.40 5.99
C ARG A 265 -10.91 -14.10 4.64
N ALA A 266 -11.33 -13.47 3.55
CA ALA A 266 -11.14 -14.00 2.20
C ALA A 266 -9.64 -14.12 1.88
N LEU A 267 -8.85 -13.10 2.20
CA LEU A 267 -7.41 -13.07 1.96
C LEU A 267 -6.67 -14.12 2.79
N GLU A 268 -6.99 -14.28 4.08
CA GLU A 268 -6.39 -15.32 4.90
C GLU A 268 -6.70 -16.72 4.36
N THR A 269 -7.95 -16.96 3.94
CA THR A 269 -8.37 -18.25 3.39
C THR A 269 -7.64 -18.55 2.08
N ALA A 270 -7.55 -17.58 1.18
CA ALA A 270 -6.78 -17.70 -0.06
C ALA A 270 -5.27 -17.95 0.22
N LEU A 271 -4.67 -17.25 1.19
CA LEU A 271 -3.28 -17.46 1.57
C LEU A 271 -3.04 -18.81 2.25
N LYS A 272 -4.01 -19.33 3.01
CA LYS A 272 -3.98 -20.70 3.55
C LYS A 272 -4.03 -21.72 2.42
N ALA A 273 -4.94 -21.58 1.47
CA ALA A 273 -5.03 -22.46 0.30
C ALA A 273 -3.71 -22.44 -0.50
N TRP A 274 -3.16 -21.24 -0.75
CA TRP A 274 -1.86 -21.09 -1.39
C TRP A 274 -0.72 -21.78 -0.62
N LYS A 275 -0.67 -21.62 0.72
CA LYS A 275 0.35 -22.24 1.58
C LYS A 275 0.25 -23.75 1.59
N VAL A 276 -0.97 -24.31 1.60
CA VAL A 276 -1.20 -25.76 1.50
C VAL A 276 -0.70 -26.28 0.16
N GLY A 277 -1.14 -25.68 -0.95
CA GLY A 277 -0.66 -26.07 -2.29
C GLY A 277 0.85 -25.94 -2.44
N ALA A 278 1.47 -24.91 -1.87
CA ALA A 278 2.92 -24.74 -1.89
C ALA A 278 3.69 -25.81 -1.08
N LYS A 279 3.12 -26.29 0.03
CA LYS A 279 3.70 -27.41 0.79
C LYS A 279 3.58 -28.72 0.01
N GLU A 280 2.41 -29.00 -0.55
CA GLU A 280 2.19 -30.18 -1.39
C GLU A 280 3.09 -30.17 -2.63
N ALA A 281 3.33 -28.99 -3.21
CA ALA A 281 4.24 -28.83 -4.33
C ALA A 281 5.70 -29.16 -3.96
N LEU A 282 6.14 -28.74 -2.78
CA LEU A 282 7.46 -29.09 -2.26
C LEU A 282 7.59 -30.59 -1.99
N GLU A 283 6.55 -31.21 -1.41
CA GLU A 283 6.51 -32.66 -1.19
C GLU A 283 6.54 -33.44 -2.50
N LYS A 284 5.77 -33.00 -3.51
CA LYS A 284 5.78 -33.59 -4.85
C LYS A 284 7.14 -33.46 -5.52
N LEU A 285 7.76 -32.27 -5.48
CA LEU A 285 9.11 -32.07 -6.01
C LEU A 285 10.12 -33.00 -5.33
N ASN A 286 10.05 -33.14 -4.00
CA ASN A 286 10.92 -34.07 -3.27
C ASN A 286 10.70 -35.52 -3.69
N SER A 287 9.44 -35.94 -3.92
CA SER A 287 9.12 -37.27 -4.44
C SER A 287 9.73 -37.48 -5.83
N ASP A 288 9.56 -36.52 -6.74
CA ASP A 288 10.13 -36.60 -8.09
C ASP A 288 11.66 -36.64 -8.05
N LEU A 289 12.27 -35.92 -7.11
CA LEU A 289 13.71 -35.95 -6.91
C LEU A 289 14.25 -37.30 -6.43
N GLN A 290 13.45 -38.07 -5.69
CA GLN A 290 13.80 -39.41 -5.24
C GLN A 290 13.71 -40.45 -6.36
N GLU A 291 12.95 -40.17 -7.42
CA GLU A 291 12.84 -41.04 -8.59
C GLU A 291 13.99 -40.86 -9.59
N PHE A 292 14.72 -39.74 -9.55
CA PHE A 292 15.88 -39.55 -10.41
C PHE A 292 17.01 -40.52 -10.05
N ASP A 293 17.51 -41.20 -11.07
CA ASP A 293 18.73 -41.98 -10.96
C ASP A 293 19.95 -41.05 -10.92
N VAL A 294 21.04 -41.49 -10.28
CA VAL A 294 22.35 -40.81 -10.36
C VAL A 294 22.79 -40.59 -11.81
N LYS A 295 22.36 -41.47 -12.73
CA LYS A 295 22.65 -41.35 -14.16
C LYS A 295 21.98 -40.14 -14.79
N ASP A 296 20.79 -39.74 -14.35
CA ASP A 296 20.08 -38.58 -14.91
C ASP A 296 20.87 -37.29 -14.64
N PHE A 297 21.33 -37.10 -13.40
CA PHE A 297 22.19 -35.98 -13.04
C PHE A 297 23.58 -36.08 -13.69
N ALA A 298 24.16 -37.28 -13.77
CA ALA A 298 25.46 -37.48 -14.41
C ALA A 298 25.40 -37.19 -15.92
N TYR A 299 24.31 -37.51 -16.60
CA TYR A 299 24.12 -37.20 -18.02
C TYR A 299 23.87 -35.71 -18.26
N LEU A 300 23.08 -35.05 -17.41
CA LEU A 300 22.94 -33.59 -17.46
C LEU A 300 24.30 -32.89 -17.31
N LEU A 301 25.10 -33.33 -16.35
CA LEU A 301 26.44 -32.78 -16.13
C LEU A 301 27.36 -33.04 -17.32
N ARG A 302 27.44 -34.29 -17.79
CA ARG A 302 28.42 -34.71 -18.81
C ARG A 302 28.10 -34.21 -20.22
N PHE A 303 26.84 -34.24 -20.63
CA PHE A 303 26.46 -34.00 -22.04
C PHE A 303 25.91 -32.62 -22.32
N ARG A 304 25.69 -31.81 -21.27
CA ARG A 304 25.15 -30.47 -21.45
C ARG A 304 25.97 -29.43 -20.71
N LEU A 305 26.10 -29.57 -19.40
CA LEU A 305 26.65 -28.50 -18.57
C LEU A 305 28.17 -28.41 -18.67
N TYR A 306 28.87 -29.53 -18.84
CA TYR A 306 30.32 -29.53 -19.06
C TYR A 306 30.70 -28.79 -20.35
N ASP A 307 30.02 -29.10 -21.47
CA ASP A 307 30.30 -28.48 -22.77
C ASP A 307 29.87 -27.00 -22.80
N GLU A 308 28.81 -26.65 -22.07
CA GLU A 308 28.33 -25.27 -21.97
C GLU A 308 29.16 -24.43 -20.98
N GLY A 309 29.91 -25.08 -20.06
CA GLY A 309 30.71 -24.47 -18.99
C GLY A 309 29.89 -24.02 -17.77
N GLU A 310 28.62 -24.39 -17.71
CA GLU A 310 27.68 -23.90 -16.69
C GLU A 310 27.86 -24.66 -15.37
N PRO A 311 28.02 -23.96 -14.22
CA PRO A 311 28.12 -24.62 -12.93
C PRO A 311 26.86 -25.43 -12.61
N PHE A 312 27.03 -26.73 -12.37
CA PHE A 312 25.92 -27.65 -12.11
C PHE A 312 24.94 -27.16 -11.05
N ALA A 313 25.46 -26.60 -9.96
CA ALA A 313 24.62 -26.18 -8.85
C ALA A 313 23.88 -24.84 -9.12
N ASP A 314 24.38 -23.99 -10.03
CA ASP A 314 23.64 -22.80 -10.48
C ASP A 314 22.49 -23.22 -11.41
N TYR A 315 22.75 -24.21 -12.27
CA TYR A 315 21.72 -24.86 -13.07
C TYR A 315 20.63 -25.52 -12.20
N LEU A 316 21.00 -26.25 -11.15
CA LEU A 316 20.04 -26.88 -10.24
C LEU A 316 19.19 -25.84 -9.50
N GLU A 317 19.77 -24.72 -9.05
CA GLU A 317 19.02 -23.64 -8.40
C GLU A 317 17.89 -23.14 -9.32
N TRP A 318 18.22 -22.86 -10.58
CA TRP A 318 17.24 -22.43 -11.58
C TRP A 318 16.22 -23.53 -11.90
N PHE A 319 16.69 -24.73 -12.25
CA PHE A 319 15.84 -25.84 -12.69
C PHE A 319 14.84 -26.26 -11.61
N LEU A 320 15.30 -26.44 -10.36
CA LEU A 320 14.44 -26.80 -9.24
C LEU A 320 13.52 -25.65 -8.84
N GLY A 321 13.99 -24.40 -8.92
CA GLY A 321 13.17 -23.22 -8.62
C GLY A 321 12.00 -23.04 -9.59
N GLU A 322 12.24 -23.16 -10.89
CA GLU A 322 11.18 -23.09 -11.91
C GLU A 322 10.26 -24.32 -11.88
N SER A 323 10.80 -25.51 -11.61
CA SER A 323 9.99 -26.73 -11.43
C SER A 323 9.07 -26.60 -10.21
N LEU A 324 9.60 -26.13 -9.07
CA LEU A 324 8.79 -25.88 -7.87
C LEU A 324 7.65 -24.91 -8.17
N ARG A 325 7.96 -23.81 -8.87
CA ARG A 325 6.95 -22.82 -9.26
C ARG A 325 5.85 -23.43 -10.11
N ALA A 326 6.19 -24.22 -11.13
CA ALA A 326 5.22 -24.89 -11.98
C ALA A 326 4.32 -25.84 -11.16
N ILE A 327 4.91 -26.62 -10.25
CA ILE A 327 4.14 -27.53 -9.39
C ILE A 327 3.25 -26.75 -8.41
N VAL A 328 3.70 -25.59 -7.89
CA VAL A 328 2.86 -24.70 -7.07
C VAL A 328 1.64 -24.25 -7.87
N ASP A 329 1.82 -23.84 -9.13
CA ASP A 329 0.73 -23.41 -9.99
C ASP A 329 -0.29 -24.56 -10.22
N ASP A 330 0.16 -25.82 -10.30
CA ASP A 330 -0.69 -27.01 -10.44
C ASP A 330 -1.37 -27.46 -9.13
N LYS A 331 -0.72 -27.25 -7.97
CA LYS A 331 -1.19 -27.75 -6.66
C LYS A 331 -2.06 -26.78 -5.91
N VAL A 332 -1.91 -25.48 -6.16
CA VAL A 332 -2.80 -24.48 -5.57
C VAL A 332 -4.16 -24.56 -6.27
N ASP A 333 -5.21 -24.73 -5.48
CA ASP A 333 -6.59 -24.65 -5.96
C ASP A 333 -6.96 -23.18 -6.24
N TRP A 334 -6.56 -22.68 -7.42
CA TRP A 334 -6.90 -21.33 -7.88
C TRP A 334 -8.39 -21.16 -8.19
N GLU A 335 -9.15 -22.26 -8.31
CA GLU A 335 -10.61 -22.24 -8.50
C GLU A 335 -11.38 -22.09 -7.18
N ASN A 336 -10.69 -22.18 -6.03
CA ASN A 336 -11.25 -21.87 -4.72
C ASN A 336 -11.96 -20.50 -4.77
N SER A 337 -13.21 -20.47 -4.33
CA SER A 337 -14.10 -19.29 -4.45
C SER A 337 -13.53 -18.00 -3.87
N GLU A 338 -12.60 -18.09 -2.92
CA GLU A 338 -11.99 -16.90 -2.31
C GLU A 338 -11.01 -16.19 -3.26
N PHE A 339 -10.30 -16.88 -4.16
CA PHE A 339 -9.39 -16.21 -5.11
C PHE A 339 -10.14 -15.31 -6.12
N PRO A 340 -11.22 -15.77 -6.79
CA PRO A 340 -12.05 -14.90 -7.61
C PRO A 340 -12.68 -13.77 -6.80
N ARG A 341 -13.13 -14.06 -5.58
CA ARG A 341 -13.76 -13.10 -4.68
C ARG A 341 -12.83 -11.92 -4.38
N LEU A 342 -11.53 -12.14 -4.18
CA LEU A 342 -10.54 -11.07 -3.97
C LEU A 342 -10.41 -10.06 -5.13
N ASN A 343 -10.97 -10.34 -6.31
CA ASN A 343 -11.04 -9.38 -7.42
C ASN A 343 -12.21 -8.39 -7.31
N ASP A 344 -13.16 -8.63 -6.39
CA ASP A 344 -14.27 -7.72 -6.15
C ASP A 344 -13.79 -6.47 -5.40
N GLN A 345 -13.80 -5.34 -6.10
CA GLN A 345 -13.42 -4.04 -5.52
C GLN A 345 -14.29 -3.65 -4.33
N ALA A 346 -15.54 -4.14 -4.26
CA ALA A 346 -16.45 -3.86 -3.16
C ALA A 346 -15.91 -4.38 -1.82
N LEU A 347 -15.12 -5.48 -1.82
CA LEU A 347 -14.52 -6.01 -0.58
C LEU A 347 -13.54 -5.05 0.08
N THR A 348 -12.91 -4.19 -0.71
CA THR A 348 -11.99 -3.16 -0.20
C THR A 348 -12.67 -1.82 0.06
N GLY A 349 -13.98 -1.71 -0.18
CA GLY A 349 -14.71 -0.44 -0.15
C GLY A 349 -14.78 0.23 1.22
N ALA A 350 -14.66 -0.53 2.30
CA ALA A 350 -14.62 -0.03 3.67
C ALA A 350 -13.20 0.22 4.20
N ILE A 351 -12.16 -0.04 3.40
CA ILE A 351 -10.76 0.25 3.77
C ILE A 351 -10.45 1.67 3.33
N GLU A 352 -10.30 2.58 4.30
CA GLU A 352 -10.05 3.99 4.03
C GLU A 352 -8.55 4.34 4.09
N GLY A 353 -8.19 5.37 3.33
CA GLY A 353 -6.86 5.97 3.39
C GLY A 353 -5.74 5.16 2.73
N ALA A 354 -4.52 5.62 2.95
CA ALA A 354 -3.30 4.98 2.50
C ALA A 354 -2.33 4.88 3.67
N HIS A 355 -1.50 3.84 3.67
CA HIS A 355 -0.47 3.71 4.69
C HIS A 355 0.41 4.98 4.72
N PRO A 356 0.66 5.59 5.89
CA PRO A 356 1.27 6.92 6.00
C PRO A 356 2.71 6.96 5.46
N PHE A 357 3.35 5.80 5.38
CA PHE A 357 4.68 5.63 4.81
C PHE A 357 4.68 4.55 3.71
N PRO A 358 5.56 4.64 2.69
CA PRO A 358 5.72 3.56 1.72
C PRO A 358 6.01 2.22 2.39
N SER A 359 5.23 1.19 2.05
CA SER A 359 5.40 -0.14 2.62
C SER A 359 6.77 -0.72 2.28
N GLN A 360 7.66 -0.76 3.28
CA GLN A 360 8.99 -1.35 3.13
C GLN A 360 8.90 -2.85 2.87
N ARG A 361 7.91 -3.54 3.47
CA ARG A 361 7.70 -4.99 3.28
C ARG A 361 7.35 -5.26 1.82
N LEU A 362 6.38 -4.53 1.26
CA LEU A 362 6.00 -4.69 -0.15
C LEU A 362 7.17 -4.37 -1.10
N ALA A 363 7.93 -3.31 -0.83
CA ALA A 363 9.12 -2.98 -1.61
C ALA A 363 10.19 -4.07 -1.57
N LYS A 364 10.41 -4.71 -0.41
CA LYS A 364 11.32 -5.87 -0.28
C LYS A 364 10.81 -7.09 -1.05
N PHE A 365 9.50 -7.38 -1.00
CA PHE A 365 8.89 -8.45 -1.79
C PHE A 365 9.09 -8.20 -3.29
N PHE A 366 8.76 -7.01 -3.77
CA PHE A 366 8.93 -6.65 -5.17
C PHE A 366 10.40 -6.67 -5.61
N HIS A 367 11.32 -6.26 -4.73
CA HIS A 367 12.75 -6.38 -4.99
C HIS A 367 13.17 -7.83 -5.19
N ARG A 368 12.73 -8.78 -4.34
CA ARG A 368 13.05 -10.23 -4.48
C ARG A 368 12.51 -10.86 -5.77
N LEU A 369 11.36 -10.38 -6.24
CA LEU A 369 10.78 -10.82 -7.52
C LEU A 369 11.64 -10.43 -8.72
N ARG A 370 12.47 -9.39 -8.58
CA ARG A 370 13.25 -8.83 -9.70
C ARG A 370 14.74 -9.02 -9.54
N PHE A 371 15.24 -9.12 -8.32
CA PHE A 371 16.66 -9.20 -7.99
C PHE A 371 16.95 -10.42 -7.13
N ASN A 372 18.08 -11.05 -7.42
CA ASN A 372 18.76 -11.93 -6.49
C ASN A 372 19.70 -11.07 -5.64
N SER A 373 19.36 -10.92 -4.36
CA SER A 373 20.20 -10.20 -3.40
C SER A 373 21.52 -10.95 -3.20
N ARG A 374 22.62 -10.20 -3.04
CA ARG A 374 23.89 -10.76 -2.59
C ARG A 374 23.69 -11.30 -1.17
N GLU A 375 23.90 -12.60 -0.93
CA GLU A 375 24.46 -13.11 0.34
C GLU A 375 24.65 -14.63 0.48
N THR A 376 24.19 -15.51 -0.40
CA THR A 376 24.34 -16.97 -0.12
C THR A 376 25.41 -17.70 -0.92
N ARG A 377 25.74 -17.28 -2.15
CA ARG A 377 26.78 -17.95 -2.96
C ARG A 377 27.38 -17.02 -4.03
N PRO A 378 28.70 -16.73 -3.99
CA PRO A 378 29.36 -16.01 -5.09
C PRO A 378 29.48 -16.93 -6.33
N ARG A 379 29.04 -16.46 -7.50
CA ARG A 379 29.07 -17.20 -8.77
C ARG A 379 30.48 -17.31 -9.39
N GLY A 380 31.43 -16.48 -8.96
CA GLY A 380 32.79 -16.47 -9.49
C GLY A 380 32.92 -16.09 -10.98
N ARG A 381 31.82 -15.66 -11.62
CA ARG A 381 31.73 -15.17 -13.00
C ARG A 381 30.77 -14.00 -13.09
N PHE A 382 30.90 -13.19 -14.14
CA PHE A 382 29.87 -12.21 -14.51
C PHE A 382 28.68 -12.94 -15.15
N ALA A 383 27.48 -12.40 -14.95
CA ALA A 383 26.26 -12.91 -15.54
C ALA A 383 25.40 -11.75 -16.10
N LEU A 384 24.52 -12.09 -17.06
CA LEU A 384 23.51 -11.15 -17.54
C LEU A 384 22.66 -10.65 -16.35
N GLY A 385 22.52 -9.33 -16.25
CA GLY A 385 21.72 -8.70 -15.20
C GLY A 385 22.50 -8.37 -13.92
N ASP A 386 23.78 -8.73 -13.80
CA ASP A 386 24.61 -8.28 -12.67
C ASP A 386 24.66 -6.76 -12.62
N VAL A 387 24.28 -6.20 -11.47
CA VAL A 387 24.22 -4.76 -11.21
C VAL A 387 25.32 -4.36 -10.25
N PHE A 388 26.08 -3.36 -10.65
CA PHE A 388 27.14 -2.72 -9.89
C PHE A 388 26.75 -1.30 -9.54
N VAL A 389 27.04 -0.87 -8.33
CA VAL A 389 26.70 0.46 -7.82
C VAL A 389 27.96 1.30 -7.62
N SER A 390 27.87 2.58 -7.99
CA SER A 390 28.96 3.55 -7.78
C SER A 390 29.24 3.78 -6.29
N PRO A 391 30.46 4.23 -5.90
CA PRO A 391 30.81 4.52 -4.50
C PRO A 391 29.89 5.54 -3.79
N ASN A 392 29.23 6.43 -4.54
CA ASN A 392 28.29 7.40 -3.98
C ASN A 392 26.83 6.92 -3.99
N HIS A 393 26.58 5.67 -4.38
CA HIS A 393 25.26 5.03 -4.43
C HIS A 393 24.20 5.77 -5.28
N LYS A 394 24.63 6.57 -6.27
CA LYS A 394 23.72 7.32 -7.17
C LYS A 394 23.66 6.75 -8.58
N ARG A 395 24.70 6.07 -9.04
CA ARG A 395 24.76 5.47 -10.37
C ARG A 395 24.90 3.97 -10.28
N VAL A 396 24.37 3.29 -11.28
CA VAL A 396 24.50 1.85 -11.45
C VAL A 396 24.97 1.51 -12.84
N ARG A 397 25.58 0.34 -12.97
CA ARG A 397 25.92 -0.30 -14.23
C ARG A 397 25.36 -1.72 -14.20
N MET A 398 24.72 -2.15 -15.26
CA MET A 398 24.23 -3.53 -15.37
C MET A 398 24.88 -4.23 -16.54
N VAL A 399 25.32 -5.48 -16.34
CA VAL A 399 25.83 -6.33 -17.42
C VAL A 399 24.69 -6.70 -18.36
N ILE A 400 24.89 -6.44 -19.66
CA ILE A 400 23.95 -6.78 -20.74
C ILE A 400 24.55 -7.76 -21.75
N SER A 401 25.80 -8.19 -21.57
CA SER A 401 26.36 -9.29 -22.37
C SER A 401 25.49 -10.55 -22.23
N PRO A 402 25.26 -11.32 -23.31
CA PRO A 402 24.54 -12.58 -23.23
C PRO A 402 25.19 -13.53 -22.23
N ASP A 403 24.39 -14.20 -21.41
CA ASP A 403 24.95 -15.05 -20.34
C ASP A 403 25.81 -16.19 -20.89
N CYS A 404 25.39 -16.80 -22.00
CA CYS A 404 26.13 -17.86 -22.68
C CYS A 404 27.53 -17.46 -23.16
N ASP A 405 27.78 -16.17 -23.38
CA ASP A 405 29.09 -15.65 -23.80
C ASP A 405 29.98 -15.35 -22.58
N LEU A 406 29.39 -15.21 -21.40
CA LEU A 406 30.09 -14.94 -20.14
C LEU A 406 30.50 -16.23 -19.41
N VAL A 407 29.93 -17.38 -19.78
CA VAL A 407 30.31 -18.68 -19.25
C VAL A 407 31.70 -19.07 -19.79
N PRO A 408 32.67 -19.39 -18.91
CA PRO A 408 34.00 -19.80 -19.35
C PRO A 408 33.97 -21.19 -19.99
N ARG A 409 34.42 -21.28 -21.26
CA ARG A 409 34.61 -22.55 -21.97
C ARG A 409 36.10 -22.70 -22.25
N ASN A 410 36.75 -23.70 -21.66
CA ASN A 410 38.21 -23.89 -21.77
C ASN A 410 39.00 -22.65 -21.28
N GLU A 411 38.87 -22.34 -19.99
CA GLU A 411 39.60 -21.29 -19.24
C GLU A 411 39.12 -19.84 -19.44
N ASN A 412 38.52 -19.47 -20.59
CA ASN A 412 38.06 -18.10 -20.84
C ASN A 412 36.59 -18.04 -21.32
N PRO A 413 35.86 -16.95 -20.99
CA PRO A 413 34.56 -16.65 -21.62
C PRO A 413 34.69 -16.44 -23.13
N ALA A 414 33.60 -16.68 -23.87
CA ALA A 414 33.57 -16.45 -25.32
C ALA A 414 33.56 -14.95 -25.67
N ALA A 415 32.94 -14.11 -24.82
CA ALA A 415 33.04 -12.68 -24.94
C ALA A 415 34.47 -12.20 -24.63
N ALA A 416 35.00 -11.29 -25.46
CA ALA A 416 36.30 -10.66 -25.19
C ALA A 416 36.22 -9.53 -24.15
N ARG A 417 35.04 -8.91 -24.01
CA ARG A 417 34.77 -7.80 -23.07
C ARG A 417 33.34 -7.89 -22.56
N ILE A 418 33.11 -7.33 -21.38
CA ILE A 418 31.79 -7.23 -20.74
C ILE A 418 31.12 -5.94 -21.21
N VAL A 419 29.89 -6.02 -21.73
CA VAL A 419 29.11 -4.85 -22.10
C VAL A 419 28.15 -4.51 -20.96
N THR A 420 28.11 -3.25 -20.56
CA THR A 420 27.21 -2.75 -19.53
C THR A 420 26.37 -1.57 -20.00
N ILE A 421 25.21 -1.40 -19.36
CA ILE A 421 24.36 -0.21 -19.45
C ILE A 421 24.42 0.60 -18.15
N GLY A 422 24.47 1.92 -18.26
CA GLY A 422 24.38 2.85 -17.14
C GLY A 422 22.93 3.15 -16.71
N GLY A 423 22.77 3.41 -15.42
CA GLY A 423 21.52 3.88 -14.82
C GLY A 423 21.76 4.83 -13.66
N SER A 424 20.68 5.47 -13.19
CA SER A 424 20.70 6.32 -12.00
C SER A 424 19.67 5.85 -10.97
N ILE A 425 20.10 5.76 -9.71
CA ILE A 425 19.21 5.47 -8.58
C ILE A 425 18.50 6.77 -8.19
N ARG A 426 17.18 6.70 -8.10
CA ARG A 426 16.28 7.84 -7.86
C ARG A 426 15.41 7.60 -6.64
N GLY A 427 15.12 8.65 -5.89
CA GLY A 427 14.05 8.65 -4.89
C GLY A 427 12.69 8.52 -5.56
N LEU A 428 11.70 7.96 -4.85
CA LEU A 428 10.33 7.79 -5.39
C LEU A 428 9.61 9.11 -5.71
N HIS A 429 10.07 10.22 -5.12
CA HIS A 429 9.54 11.57 -5.38
C HIS A 429 10.15 12.22 -6.63
N GLU A 430 11.22 11.66 -7.20
CA GLU A 430 11.90 12.23 -8.36
C GLU A 430 11.14 11.87 -9.66
N ALA A 431 11.15 12.79 -10.63
CA ALA A 431 10.53 12.55 -11.94
C ALA A 431 11.11 11.28 -12.60
N HIS A 432 10.22 10.49 -13.23
CA HIS A 432 10.53 9.20 -13.85
C HIS A 432 10.90 8.06 -12.89
N ALA A 433 10.60 8.16 -11.59
CA ALA A 433 10.58 6.99 -10.70
C ALA A 433 9.32 6.16 -10.99
N TRP A 434 9.48 5.01 -11.66
CA TRP A 434 8.35 4.17 -12.09
C TRP A 434 8.30 2.87 -11.26
N ALA A 435 7.09 2.39 -10.94
CA ALA A 435 6.90 1.18 -10.13
C ALA A 435 7.60 -0.05 -10.73
N GLY A 436 7.62 -0.16 -12.05
CA GLY A 436 8.32 -1.24 -12.78
C GLY A 436 9.83 -1.23 -12.63
N GLU A 437 10.42 -0.18 -12.06
CA GLU A 437 11.87 -0.03 -11.84
C GLU A 437 12.25 0.01 -10.35
N LEU A 438 11.31 -0.36 -9.46
CA LEU A 438 11.52 -0.35 -8.01
C LEU A 438 12.64 -1.31 -7.57
N ILE A 439 13.46 -0.83 -6.63
CA ILE A 439 14.52 -1.55 -5.91
C ILE A 439 14.44 -1.26 -4.41
N PHE A 440 15.01 -2.15 -3.60
CA PHE A 440 15.25 -1.89 -2.19
C PHE A 440 16.75 -1.68 -1.95
N HIS A 441 17.15 -0.47 -1.58
CA HIS A 441 18.52 -0.13 -1.24
C HIS A 441 18.53 0.77 0.01
N ASN A 442 18.52 0.13 1.18
CA ASN A 442 18.24 0.72 2.51
C ASN A 442 16.83 1.33 2.65
N SER A 443 16.26 1.83 1.56
CA SER A 443 14.90 2.32 1.42
C SER A 443 14.35 2.00 0.02
N PRO A 444 13.02 2.09 -0.19
CA PRO A 444 12.42 1.98 -1.52
C PRO A 444 12.94 3.07 -2.47
N ARG A 445 13.46 2.68 -3.62
CA ARG A 445 14.02 3.56 -4.67
C ARG A 445 13.69 3.01 -6.05
N ALA A 446 13.98 3.76 -7.11
CA ALA A 446 13.86 3.28 -8.49
C ALA A 446 15.17 3.43 -9.26
N ILE A 447 15.42 2.57 -10.26
CA ILE A 447 16.55 2.72 -11.18
C ILE A 447 16.04 3.21 -12.53
N LYS A 448 16.41 4.43 -12.92
CA LYS A 448 16.21 4.91 -14.28
C LYS A 448 17.37 4.46 -15.17
N TRP A 449 17.12 3.51 -16.06
CA TRP A 449 18.10 3.04 -17.05
C TRP A 449 18.30 4.04 -18.19
N ASN A 450 19.50 4.10 -18.75
CA ASN A 450 19.83 4.92 -19.91
C ASN A 450 20.35 4.05 -21.05
N ASN A 451 19.48 3.73 -22.02
CA ASN A 451 19.80 2.83 -23.15
C ASN A 451 20.98 3.30 -24.01
N LYS A 452 21.38 4.57 -23.89
CA LYS A 452 22.48 5.17 -24.64
C LYS A 452 23.80 5.20 -23.87
N ASP A 453 23.80 4.92 -22.57
CA ASP A 453 25.00 4.92 -21.72
C ASP A 453 25.62 3.51 -21.69
N LEU A 454 26.24 3.11 -22.80
CA LEU A 454 26.89 1.81 -22.92
C LEU A 454 28.39 1.90 -22.69
N MET A 455 28.95 0.91 -22.00
CA MET A 455 30.39 0.79 -21.79
C MET A 455 30.86 -0.65 -21.93
N THR A 456 32.11 -0.81 -22.35
CA THR A 456 32.78 -2.13 -22.42
C THR A 456 33.90 -2.22 -21.41
N HIS A 457 33.95 -3.29 -20.65
CA HIS A 457 34.90 -3.52 -19.57
C HIS A 457 35.74 -4.76 -19.84
N GLU A 458 36.96 -4.79 -19.32
CA GLU A 458 37.79 -5.99 -19.31
C GLU A 458 37.26 -6.95 -18.25
N PHE A 459 37.55 -8.24 -18.41
CA PHE A 459 37.30 -9.20 -17.37
C PHE A 459 38.24 -8.92 -16.19
N GLY A 460 37.66 -8.95 -15.00
CA GLY A 460 38.37 -8.77 -13.74
C GLY A 460 37.66 -9.51 -12.63
N ASP A 461 37.85 -9.05 -11.39
CA ASP A 461 37.11 -9.58 -10.25
C ASP A 461 35.61 -9.29 -10.41
N CYS A 462 34.77 -10.33 -10.36
CA CYS A 462 33.32 -10.22 -10.49
C CYS A 462 32.66 -9.48 -9.31
N SER A 463 33.42 -9.24 -8.23
CA SER A 463 32.95 -8.45 -7.09
C SER A 463 32.87 -6.94 -7.38
N SER A 464 33.56 -6.47 -8.41
CA SER A 464 33.63 -5.04 -8.75
C SER A 464 33.80 -4.79 -10.25
N LEU A 465 33.51 -3.57 -10.67
CA LEU A 465 33.65 -3.16 -12.07
C LEU A 465 34.29 -1.78 -12.13
N LEU A 466 35.38 -1.64 -12.88
CA LEU A 466 36.07 -0.36 -13.05
C LEU A 466 35.34 0.49 -14.10
N VAL A 467 34.82 1.63 -13.68
CA VAL A 467 34.17 2.62 -14.53
C VAL A 467 34.93 3.93 -14.38
N ASP A 468 35.58 4.39 -15.46
CA ASP A 468 36.37 5.63 -15.47
C ASP A 468 37.40 5.68 -14.30
N GLY A 469 38.06 4.55 -14.04
CA GLY A 469 39.04 4.41 -12.95
C GLY A 469 38.45 4.31 -11.54
N LYS A 470 37.13 4.28 -11.38
CA LYS A 470 36.45 4.15 -10.08
C LYS A 470 35.84 2.76 -9.92
N PRO A 471 36.03 2.10 -8.77
CA PRO A 471 35.43 0.79 -8.52
C PRO A 471 33.94 0.95 -8.25
N TYR A 472 33.12 0.27 -9.04
CA TYR A 472 31.71 0.05 -8.74
C TYR A 472 31.59 -1.32 -8.08
N GLU A 473 30.84 -1.42 -7.00
CA GLU A 473 30.71 -2.65 -6.22
C GLU A 473 29.49 -3.43 -6.67
N TYR A 474 29.59 -4.76 -6.70
CA TYR A 474 28.43 -5.60 -6.98
C TYR A 474 27.33 -5.40 -5.94
N PHE A 475 26.13 -5.08 -6.42
CA PHE A 475 24.94 -4.79 -5.63
C PHE A 475 23.98 -6.00 -5.59
N ALA A 476 23.54 -6.46 -6.75
CA ALA A 476 22.59 -7.57 -6.92
C ALA A 476 22.55 -7.97 -8.40
N SER A 477 21.98 -9.13 -8.73
CA SER A 477 21.67 -9.49 -10.12
C SER A 477 20.19 -9.35 -10.38
N LEU A 478 19.80 -8.69 -11.47
CA LEU A 478 18.44 -8.84 -11.98
C LEU A 478 18.19 -10.29 -12.39
N ARG A 479 17.00 -10.79 -12.07
CA ARG A 479 16.49 -12.05 -12.59
C ARG A 479 16.36 -11.95 -14.12
N GLN A 480 16.35 -13.11 -14.76
CA GLN A 480 16.48 -13.25 -16.21
C GLN A 480 15.46 -12.41 -17.00
N MET A 481 14.17 -12.50 -16.67
CA MET A 481 13.11 -11.76 -17.38
C MET A 481 13.29 -10.23 -17.32
N PRO A 482 13.44 -9.60 -16.14
CA PRO A 482 13.80 -8.18 -16.05
C PRO A 482 15.09 -7.80 -16.80
N ALA A 483 16.16 -8.60 -16.68
CA ALA A 483 17.44 -8.31 -17.32
C ALA A 483 17.33 -8.34 -18.85
N GLN A 484 16.66 -9.35 -19.41
CA GLN A 484 16.40 -9.47 -20.84
C GLN A 484 15.51 -8.35 -21.38
N THR A 485 14.55 -7.88 -20.58
CA THR A 485 13.69 -6.74 -20.95
C THR A 485 14.53 -5.48 -21.17
N ILE A 486 15.48 -5.20 -20.28
CA ILE A 486 16.41 -4.07 -20.42
C ILE A 486 17.36 -4.29 -21.61
N GLN A 487 17.94 -5.50 -21.73
CA GLN A 487 18.81 -5.85 -22.87
C GLN A 487 18.10 -5.63 -24.22
N LYS A 488 16.85 -6.10 -24.35
CA LYS A 488 16.02 -5.89 -25.54
C LYS A 488 15.76 -4.41 -25.80
N ALA A 489 15.50 -3.62 -24.77
CA ALA A 489 15.27 -2.17 -24.91
C ALA A 489 16.54 -1.45 -25.42
N VAL A 490 17.72 -1.89 -24.99
CA VAL A 490 19.01 -1.39 -25.49
C VAL A 490 19.20 -1.75 -26.96
N LEU A 491 19.05 -3.02 -27.31
CA LEU A 491 19.24 -3.51 -28.68
C LEU A 491 18.24 -2.85 -29.65
N ALA A 492 17.01 -2.61 -29.20
CA ALA A 492 16.00 -1.89 -29.98
C ALA A 492 16.35 -0.41 -30.21
N ASP A 493 17.09 0.24 -29.30
CA ASP A 493 17.57 1.62 -29.52
C ASP A 493 18.83 1.65 -30.39
N LEU A 494 19.75 0.70 -30.19
CA LEU A 494 20.99 0.55 -30.98
C LEU A 494 20.74 0.17 -32.44
N SER A 495 19.75 -0.66 -32.70
CA SER A 495 19.42 -1.13 -34.06
C SER A 495 18.67 -0.10 -34.90
N ARG A 496 18.36 1.08 -34.35
CA ARG A 496 17.69 2.15 -35.08
C ARG A 496 18.61 2.69 -36.17
N VAL A 497 18.25 2.40 -37.41
CA VAL A 497 18.84 3.06 -38.57
C VAL A 497 18.20 4.43 -38.71
N GLY A 498 18.97 5.48 -38.45
CA GLY A 498 18.54 6.84 -38.74
C GLY A 498 18.36 7.00 -40.24
N LEU A 499 17.14 7.24 -40.69
CA LEU A 499 16.90 7.68 -42.06
C LEU A 499 17.31 9.16 -42.17
N ALA A 500 17.86 9.56 -43.33
CA ALA A 500 18.08 10.96 -43.61
C ALA A 500 16.74 11.69 -43.42
N VAL A 501 16.76 12.77 -42.64
CA VAL A 501 15.57 13.59 -42.47
C VAL A 501 15.21 14.15 -43.84
N PRO A 502 14.00 13.90 -44.38
CA PRO A 502 13.62 14.43 -45.68
C PRO A 502 13.74 15.96 -45.64
N PRO A 503 14.10 16.61 -46.77
CA PRO A 503 14.12 18.06 -46.82
C PRO A 503 12.75 18.58 -46.37
N THR A 504 12.74 19.61 -45.52
CA THR A 504 11.49 20.25 -45.15
C THR A 504 10.97 20.99 -46.39
N VAL A 505 9.80 20.59 -46.88
CA VAL A 505 9.10 21.26 -47.97
C VAL A 505 8.12 22.24 -47.35
N ASP A 506 8.19 23.50 -47.79
CA ASP A 506 7.17 24.50 -47.51
C ASP A 506 6.16 24.59 -48.64
N PHE A 507 4.97 25.04 -48.30
CA PHE A 507 3.94 25.43 -49.25
C PHE A 507 3.30 26.74 -48.81
N GLY A 508 2.98 27.57 -49.79
CA GLY A 508 2.24 28.80 -49.54
C GLY A 508 0.79 28.46 -49.19
N ALA A 509 0.26 29.09 -48.14
CA ALA A 509 -1.14 28.97 -47.76
C ALA A 509 -1.77 30.37 -47.62
N PRO A 510 -3.03 30.56 -48.07
CA PRO A 510 -3.75 31.79 -47.81
C PRO A 510 -4.14 31.83 -46.34
N VAL A 511 -4.20 33.04 -45.79
CA VAL A 511 -4.65 33.26 -44.43
C VAL A 511 -5.82 34.22 -44.38
N THR A 512 -6.68 34.03 -43.40
CA THR A 512 -7.69 35.00 -43.02
C THR A 512 -7.47 35.38 -41.57
N VAL A 513 -7.36 36.68 -41.32
CA VAL A 513 -7.17 37.21 -39.97
C VAL A 513 -8.52 37.63 -39.42
N TYR A 514 -8.79 37.23 -38.19
CA TYR A 514 -10.00 37.58 -37.45
C TYR A 514 -9.63 38.33 -36.18
N LEU A 515 -10.41 39.34 -35.87
CA LEU A 515 -10.37 40.07 -34.60
C LEU A 515 -11.59 39.69 -33.77
N LYS A 516 -11.41 39.53 -32.47
CA LYS A 516 -12.52 39.36 -31.55
C LYS A 516 -13.16 40.72 -31.26
N LYS A 517 -14.40 40.91 -31.75
CA LYS A 517 -15.21 42.11 -31.49
C LYS A 517 -16.46 41.76 -30.69
N MET A 518 -17.00 42.75 -29.98
CA MET A 518 -18.31 42.67 -29.36
C MET A 518 -19.40 42.96 -30.38
N ASP A 519 -20.32 42.00 -30.55
CA ASP A 519 -21.56 42.16 -31.30
C ASP A 519 -22.73 41.94 -30.34
N GLY A 520 -23.21 43.03 -29.72
CA GLY A 520 -24.13 42.98 -28.58
C GLY A 520 -23.46 42.41 -27.32
N HIS A 521 -24.01 41.32 -26.77
CA HIS A 521 -23.47 40.62 -25.58
C HIS A 521 -22.55 39.43 -25.90
N GLN A 522 -22.28 39.14 -27.18
CA GLN A 522 -21.46 37.99 -27.57
C GLN A 522 -20.20 38.42 -28.33
N ALA A 523 -19.06 37.86 -27.93
CA ALA A 523 -17.81 37.97 -28.67
C ALA A 523 -17.88 37.16 -29.98
N LYS A 524 -17.65 37.80 -31.12
CA LYS A 524 -17.62 37.16 -32.44
C LYS A 524 -16.31 37.47 -33.19
N PRO A 525 -15.76 36.49 -33.93
CA PRO A 525 -14.62 36.73 -34.81
C PRO A 525 -15.09 37.52 -36.03
N VAL A 526 -14.53 38.72 -36.21
CA VAL A 526 -14.78 39.61 -37.36
C VAL A 526 -13.55 39.61 -38.25
N LYS A 527 -13.74 39.35 -39.55
CA LYS A 527 -12.65 39.30 -40.52
C LYS A 527 -11.98 40.68 -40.67
N LEU A 528 -10.65 40.69 -40.62
CA LEU A 528 -9.84 41.88 -40.83
C LEU A 528 -9.65 42.12 -42.34
N GLU A 529 -10.45 43.02 -42.90
CA GLU A 529 -10.37 43.39 -44.32
C GLU A 529 -9.18 44.32 -44.64
N GLY A 530 -8.73 44.27 -45.90
CA GLY A 530 -7.72 45.18 -46.44
C GLY A 530 -6.27 44.70 -46.41
N LEU A 531 -6.02 43.42 -46.12
CA LEU A 531 -4.70 42.81 -46.22
C LEU A 531 -4.36 42.52 -47.69
N LYS A 532 -3.25 43.07 -48.21
CA LYS A 532 -2.93 43.05 -49.65
C LYS A 532 -2.44 41.69 -50.14
N GLU A 533 -1.70 40.94 -49.32
CA GLU A 533 -1.24 39.58 -49.62
C GLU A 533 -1.28 38.70 -48.37
N PRO A 534 -2.47 38.18 -48.01
CA PRO A 534 -2.63 37.38 -46.82
C PRO A 534 -2.13 35.95 -47.08
N ARG A 535 -0.80 35.78 -47.09
CA ARG A 535 -0.14 34.50 -47.35
C ARG A 535 0.95 34.21 -46.32
N VAL A 536 1.07 32.94 -45.96
CA VAL A 536 2.10 32.39 -45.08
C VAL A 536 2.77 31.19 -45.74
N GLN A 537 3.95 30.83 -45.25
CA GLN A 537 4.60 29.57 -45.59
C GLN A 537 4.33 28.54 -44.49
N ALA A 538 3.67 27.45 -44.83
CA ALA A 538 3.42 26.33 -43.95
C ALA A 538 4.43 25.21 -44.24
N PHE A 539 5.02 24.66 -43.19
CA PHE A 539 6.02 23.60 -43.28
C PHE A 539 5.40 22.29 -42.83
N MET A 540 5.59 21.24 -43.63
CA MET A 540 5.09 19.91 -43.31
C MET A 540 5.66 19.42 -41.97
N PRO A 541 4.85 18.80 -41.10
CA PRO A 541 5.33 18.27 -39.83
C PRO A 541 6.37 17.15 -40.07
N ARG A 542 7.30 17.00 -39.12
CA ARG A 542 8.38 16.00 -39.20
C ARG A 542 7.90 14.55 -39.07
N GLY A 543 6.60 14.33 -38.83
CA GLY A 543 6.06 13.03 -38.43
C GLY A 543 6.45 12.65 -37.00
N GLY A 544 5.81 11.62 -36.44
CA GLY A 544 6.01 11.18 -35.06
C GLY A 544 5.03 11.85 -34.07
N LYS A 545 5.48 12.14 -32.84
CA LYS A 545 4.63 12.70 -31.77
C LYS A 545 4.26 14.17 -31.99
N GLU A 546 5.01 14.91 -32.81
CA GLU A 546 4.72 16.29 -33.17
C GLU A 546 4.03 16.34 -34.54
N LEU A 547 2.70 16.32 -34.53
CA LEU A 547 1.86 16.37 -35.74
C LEU A 547 1.46 17.80 -36.14
N LYS A 548 2.02 18.82 -35.50
CA LYS A 548 1.61 20.23 -35.73
C LYS A 548 2.38 20.84 -36.90
N THR A 549 1.67 21.55 -37.76
CA THR A 549 2.23 22.33 -38.87
C THR A 549 2.91 23.57 -38.32
N ARG A 550 4.12 23.90 -38.79
CA ARG A 550 4.78 25.17 -38.43
C ARG A 550 4.56 26.20 -39.53
N VAL A 551 4.31 27.44 -39.14
CA VAL A 551 3.88 28.51 -40.05
C VAL A 551 4.82 29.70 -39.89
N LEU A 552 5.46 30.10 -40.99
CA LEU A 552 6.23 31.34 -41.07
C LEU A 552 5.47 32.38 -41.88
N PHE A 553 5.47 33.60 -41.37
CA PHE A 553 4.82 34.72 -42.02
C PHE A 553 5.76 35.37 -43.02
N THR A 554 5.22 35.89 -44.13
CA THR A 554 6.04 36.67 -45.05
C THR A 554 6.32 38.06 -44.46
N PRO A 555 7.49 38.68 -44.73
CA PRO A 555 7.77 40.04 -44.27
C PRO A 555 6.75 41.07 -44.75
N LYS A 556 6.14 40.84 -45.92
CA LYS A 556 5.09 41.70 -46.47
C LYS A 556 3.79 41.54 -45.69
N PHE A 557 3.33 40.31 -45.46
CA PHE A 557 2.16 40.05 -44.62
C PHE A 557 2.31 40.64 -43.21
N TYR A 558 3.46 40.44 -42.56
CA TYR A 558 3.70 40.99 -41.22
C TYR A 558 3.61 42.53 -41.20
N ARG A 559 4.20 43.21 -42.20
CA ARG A 559 4.13 44.67 -42.30
C ARG A 559 2.70 45.14 -42.54
N ASP A 560 1.96 44.48 -43.42
CA ASP A 560 0.57 44.81 -43.73
C ASP A 560 -0.34 44.57 -42.52
N LEU A 561 -0.18 43.44 -41.83
CA LEU A 561 -0.89 43.12 -40.60
C LEU A 561 -0.59 44.15 -39.51
N ARG A 562 0.69 44.45 -39.27
CA ARG A 562 1.08 45.45 -38.25
C ARG A 562 0.52 46.82 -38.58
N ALA A 563 0.65 47.30 -39.82
CA ALA A 563 0.12 48.58 -40.23
C ALA A 563 -1.41 48.64 -40.06
N ARG A 564 -2.10 47.52 -40.34
CA ARG A 564 -3.54 47.43 -40.14
C ARG A 564 -3.91 47.46 -38.66
N LEU A 565 -3.20 46.72 -37.81
CA LEU A 565 -3.41 46.70 -36.36
C LEU A 565 -3.06 48.03 -35.68
N GLN A 566 -2.08 48.79 -36.19
CA GLN A 566 -1.75 50.14 -35.72
C GLN A 566 -2.82 51.18 -36.07
N GLY A 567 -3.58 50.95 -37.15
CA GLY A 567 -4.67 51.81 -37.58
C GLY A 567 -6.02 51.51 -36.94
N LEU A 568 -6.09 50.57 -35.99
CA LEU A 568 -7.33 50.26 -35.25
C LEU A 568 -7.52 51.22 -34.08
N SER A 569 -8.78 51.48 -33.73
CA SER A 569 -9.16 52.16 -32.50
C SER A 569 -9.40 51.15 -31.36
N GLU A 570 -9.33 51.56 -30.10
CA GLU A 570 -9.64 50.67 -28.96
C GLU A 570 -11.08 50.13 -28.99
N ASP A 571 -11.99 50.84 -29.64
CA ASP A 571 -13.39 50.45 -29.81
C ASP A 571 -13.57 49.35 -30.88
N ASP A 572 -12.52 49.07 -31.67
CA ASP A 572 -12.50 47.97 -32.61
C ASP A 572 -12.21 46.61 -31.96
N LEU A 573 -11.92 46.56 -30.66
CA LEU A 573 -11.52 45.34 -29.94
C LEU A 573 -12.43 45.10 -28.73
N HIS A 574 -12.55 43.83 -28.33
CA HIS A 574 -13.16 43.48 -27.06
C HIS A 574 -12.38 44.11 -25.88
N SER A 575 -13.08 44.53 -24.82
CA SER A 575 -12.48 45.25 -23.67
C SER A 575 -11.29 44.52 -23.07
N ASP A 576 -11.43 43.22 -22.84
CA ASP A 576 -10.44 42.36 -22.16
C ASP A 576 -9.19 42.12 -23.00
N ASP A 577 -9.23 42.46 -24.29
CA ASP A 577 -8.20 42.14 -25.26
C ASP A 577 -7.32 43.36 -25.62
N ARG A 578 -7.66 44.55 -25.10
CA ARG A 578 -6.98 45.82 -25.40
C ARG A 578 -5.53 45.85 -24.93
N ASP A 579 -5.25 45.28 -23.76
CA ASP A 579 -3.90 45.23 -23.21
C ASP A 579 -3.00 44.26 -23.99
N ASN A 580 -3.53 43.09 -24.37
CA ASN A 580 -2.82 42.14 -25.23
C ASN A 580 -2.47 42.74 -26.60
N TRP A 581 -3.37 43.54 -27.19
CA TRP A 581 -3.10 44.27 -28.43
C TRP A 581 -2.02 45.35 -28.28
N LYS A 582 -2.07 46.15 -27.21
CA LYS A 582 -1.05 47.16 -26.90
C LYS A 582 0.31 46.53 -26.67
N ASP A 583 0.36 45.44 -25.92
CA ASP A 583 1.59 44.68 -25.67
C ASP A 583 2.16 44.09 -26.94
N TRP A 584 1.31 43.53 -27.81
CA TRP A 584 1.73 43.01 -29.12
C TRP A 584 2.33 44.11 -29.99
N LEU A 585 1.76 45.32 -30.00
CA LEU A 585 2.29 46.47 -30.73
C LEU A 585 3.60 47.00 -30.14
N ALA A 586 3.73 47.02 -28.81
CA ALA A 586 4.92 47.46 -28.09
C ALA A 586 6.11 46.50 -28.28
N GLN A 587 5.84 45.19 -28.38
CA GLN A 587 6.86 44.15 -28.53
C GLN A 587 7.14 43.78 -29.99
N ALA A 588 7.06 44.76 -30.89
CA ALA A 588 7.10 44.55 -32.33
C ALA A 588 8.34 43.79 -32.85
N GLU A 589 9.50 43.89 -32.19
CA GLU A 589 10.70 43.14 -32.61
C GLU A 589 10.67 41.66 -32.17
N ASP A 590 10.14 41.34 -30.98
CA ASP A 590 10.01 39.95 -30.51
C ASP A 590 8.90 39.21 -31.28
N VAL A 591 7.78 39.90 -31.53
CA VAL A 591 6.69 39.41 -32.39
C VAL A 591 7.21 39.16 -33.81
N ARG A 592 7.97 40.11 -34.38
CA ARG A 592 8.60 39.96 -35.70
C ARG A 592 9.56 38.77 -35.74
N ALA A 593 10.41 38.61 -34.72
CA ALA A 593 11.33 37.47 -34.64
C ALA A 593 10.57 36.13 -34.54
N THR A 594 9.46 36.11 -33.81
CA THR A 594 8.62 34.92 -33.66
C THR A 594 7.93 34.58 -34.98
N MET A 595 7.24 35.54 -35.61
CA MET A 595 6.48 35.33 -36.85
C MET A 595 7.37 35.08 -38.08
N LEU A 596 8.51 35.77 -38.21
CA LEU A 596 9.35 35.70 -39.42
C LEU A 596 10.54 34.73 -39.33
N ARG A 597 10.95 34.28 -38.13
CA ARG A 597 12.13 33.41 -37.97
C ARG A 597 11.83 32.08 -37.28
N LYS A 598 11.11 32.09 -36.17
CA LYS A 598 10.80 30.87 -35.40
C LYS A 598 9.61 30.12 -35.98
N GLY A 599 8.64 30.85 -36.50
CA GLY A 599 7.33 30.34 -36.90
C GLY A 599 6.46 30.02 -35.70
N LEU A 600 5.17 29.80 -35.96
CA LEU A 600 4.16 29.45 -34.96
C LEU A 600 3.55 28.09 -35.29
N GLU A 601 3.12 27.34 -34.27
CA GLU A 601 2.50 26.02 -34.45
C GLU A 601 1.00 26.13 -34.74
N ALA A 602 0.50 25.35 -35.69
CA ALA A 602 -0.90 25.27 -36.08
C ALA A 602 -1.42 23.81 -35.94
N PRO A 603 -2.55 23.57 -35.25
CA PRO A 603 -3.25 24.53 -34.40
C PRO A 603 -2.49 24.79 -33.08
N GLY A 604 -2.48 26.05 -32.62
CA GLY A 604 -1.77 26.39 -31.39
C GLY A 604 -1.88 27.86 -30.99
N GLU A 605 -1.53 28.12 -29.74
CA GLU A 605 -1.43 29.47 -29.18
C GLU A 605 -0.02 30.02 -29.41
N GLY A 606 0.06 31.22 -29.98
CA GLY A 606 1.27 32.02 -30.08
C GLY A 606 1.41 32.97 -28.89
N LYS A 607 2.47 33.78 -28.89
CA LYS A 607 2.68 34.81 -27.87
C LYS A 607 1.56 35.87 -27.90
N HIS A 608 1.27 36.45 -26.74
CA HIS A 608 0.25 37.50 -26.54
C HIS A 608 -1.14 37.06 -27.00
N ASP A 609 -1.54 35.83 -26.72
CA ASP A 609 -2.86 35.31 -27.09
C ASP A 609 -3.16 35.51 -28.59
N VAL A 610 -2.22 35.13 -29.46
CA VAL A 610 -2.46 35.07 -30.90
C VAL A 610 -2.67 33.61 -31.28
N TRP A 611 -3.89 33.24 -31.67
CA TRP A 611 -4.19 31.86 -32.02
C TRP A 611 -3.98 31.61 -33.51
N ILE A 612 -3.40 30.46 -33.84
CA ILE A 612 -3.36 29.96 -35.22
C ILE A 612 -4.24 28.72 -35.33
N SER A 613 -5.18 28.77 -36.27
CA SER A 613 -6.06 27.66 -36.59
C SER A 613 -5.94 27.26 -38.06
N VAL A 614 -6.33 26.02 -38.35
CA VAL A 614 -6.44 25.48 -39.70
C VAL A 614 -7.92 25.34 -40.03
N GLY A 615 -8.36 25.90 -41.15
CA GLY A 615 -9.74 25.80 -41.65
C GLY A 615 -10.70 26.85 -41.09
N LYS A 616 -11.14 26.72 -39.83
CA LYS A 616 -12.16 27.62 -39.24
C LYS A 616 -11.68 28.29 -37.94
N PRO A 617 -12.12 29.53 -37.66
CA PRO A 617 -11.79 30.21 -36.42
C PRO A 617 -12.40 29.48 -35.22
N LYS A 618 -11.62 29.32 -34.15
CA LYS A 618 -12.01 28.63 -32.90
C LYS A 618 -12.48 29.58 -31.80
N LYS A 619 -12.49 30.89 -32.04
CA LYS A 619 -12.94 31.94 -31.08
C LYS A 619 -12.15 31.97 -29.76
N LYS A 620 -10.88 31.59 -29.80
CA LYS A 620 -10.07 31.41 -28.58
C LYS A 620 -9.32 32.67 -28.14
N SER A 621 -9.02 33.57 -29.06
CA SER A 621 -8.08 34.66 -28.84
C SER A 621 -8.54 36.00 -29.43
N TRP A 622 -7.89 37.10 -29.05
CA TRP A 622 -8.21 38.42 -29.60
C TRP A 622 -7.83 38.59 -31.08
N LEU A 623 -6.72 37.98 -31.48
CA LEU A 623 -6.24 37.89 -32.85
C LEU A 623 -6.15 36.42 -33.24
N GLU A 624 -6.93 36.01 -34.23
CA GLU A 624 -6.90 34.65 -34.75
C GLU A 624 -6.49 34.66 -36.22
N ILE A 625 -5.47 33.88 -36.56
CA ILE A 625 -4.99 33.70 -37.92
C ILE A 625 -5.41 32.31 -38.39
N VAL A 626 -6.37 32.28 -39.30
CA VAL A 626 -6.89 31.04 -39.88
C VAL A 626 -6.14 30.77 -41.17
N ILE A 627 -5.51 29.61 -41.26
CA ILE A 627 -4.78 29.17 -42.44
C ILE A 627 -5.66 28.19 -43.21
N ASP A 628 -5.82 28.44 -44.51
CA ASP A 628 -6.52 27.53 -45.39
C ASP A 628 -5.53 26.59 -46.07
N THR A 629 -5.59 25.31 -45.72
CA THR A 629 -4.77 24.27 -46.34
C THR A 629 -5.62 23.32 -47.18
N SER A 630 -6.82 23.75 -47.58
CA SER A 630 -7.65 22.98 -48.50
C SER A 630 -6.98 22.87 -49.88
N GLU A 631 -7.26 21.77 -50.58
CA GLU A 631 -6.70 21.52 -51.91
C GLU A 631 -7.06 22.64 -52.90
N ASP A 632 -8.32 23.10 -52.87
CA ASP A 632 -8.79 24.22 -53.69
C ASP A 632 -7.99 25.51 -53.44
N ALA A 633 -7.70 25.83 -52.18
CA ALA A 633 -6.93 27.00 -51.80
C ALA A 633 -5.47 26.92 -52.28
N LEU A 634 -4.86 25.73 -52.18
CA LEU A 634 -3.50 25.49 -52.65
C LEU A 634 -3.40 25.53 -54.18
N ILE A 635 -4.37 24.95 -54.90
CA ILE A 635 -4.44 24.99 -56.37
C ILE A 635 -4.58 26.42 -56.87
N GLN A 636 -5.47 27.22 -56.27
CA GLN A 636 -5.66 28.63 -56.63
C GLN A 636 -4.41 29.47 -56.41
N MET A 637 -3.52 29.06 -55.50
CA MET A 637 -2.28 29.79 -55.19
C MET A 637 -1.18 29.60 -56.22
N HIS A 638 -1.13 28.46 -56.90
CA HIS A 638 -0.05 28.16 -57.86
C HIS A 638 -0.28 28.72 -59.26
N GLY A 639 -1.47 29.25 -59.54
CA GLY A 639 -1.84 29.62 -60.90
C GLY A 639 -1.85 28.38 -61.82
N THR A 640 -2.51 28.51 -62.95
CA THR A 640 -2.61 27.50 -64.00
C THR A 640 -1.27 27.27 -64.72
N GLU A 641 -0.22 26.85 -63.99
CA GLU A 641 1.06 26.38 -64.55
C GLU A 641 1.38 24.94 -64.15
N LEU A 642 0.36 24.15 -63.77
CA LEU A 642 0.47 22.70 -63.60
C LEU A 642 -0.71 21.99 -64.27
N TYR A 643 -0.67 21.95 -65.60
CA TYR A 643 -1.04 20.80 -66.44
C TYR A 643 -0.27 20.86 -67.76
#